data_AF-A0AAE0HNA8-F1
#
_entry.id   AF-A0AAE0HNA8-F1
#
_cell.length_a   1.000
_cell.length_b   1.000
_cell.length_c   1.000
_cell.angle_alpha   90.00
_cell.angle_beta   90.00
_cell.angle_gamma   90.00
#
_symmetry.space_group_name_H-M   'P 1'
#
loop_
_entity.id
_entity.type
_entity.pdbx_description
1 polymer ?
#
loop_
_entity_poly.entity_id
_entity_poly.type
_entity_poly.pdbx_seq_one_letter_code
_entity_poly.pdbx_strand_id
1 'polypeptide(L)'
;MLENVQDIMAQLVKISVAIRGAGLRARFERADDSFSPERHVQLKSHLEFLVLAASLEQDQKQRGNIHLVLSRNITDIAQRLIVANLLRRHRYLYARRRWTKQAAEHETVAEPRRASEHKTPSSQAQTPLASRPALVSGDEVDEPNMQLSAPSVITSTVPTAIQGPIQLPHEGRQLSATAPSSTSSKTVYPKPPKISEGAMFFRCPCCFQTLPVTFAKRSRWRKHLGEDIHPYTCILNECPKPLQLYLTRKEWAQHMREDHEVSKYWLCSACLEPTRFDLESHFDTHLRTQHGDVVEENQIPIFVSMSTYTSPPSLLTCPLCPPRPDDEEVEPDAILEHAAEHVHSFSLQSLPWPIPEEGEREYLGACPDDFLDGVNYFDIASDPASADDSWSSNSQESRDSNELGEASDLVFQDQNPDVPWEPYRGEEDSSQVSSDSPPSKMEDIAVRLATALKDNSRRPDTEPLIDILPGLTHEQIMELRREYKLLVRVGAEQKGVNIAKHIRQRLQPEDENLMKACYATALGRWESEAYWVNIWYHNDKVRHELLIEVLMGRTNNEIRLINDGFRDKKYGDSLTGRVRAELTEAKFKKLKNAVLLVLDGNRMEEISASGRVLEVDHDLVRRDVERLNEILYSNEDKETLILSIVTQRSDRHLREVLKLYTQTFGGVNFAMEAVKKTGDLVGAVLAHILDGVINKPLRDAMLLNHALIAPRRDTLRRVLLISRLVRYHWDSAYMTAVKEAYCKRYEKDLQEEVRDATTGSFGAFCEALCVPRVPDHVARGRSHNQTGESR
;
A
#
# COMPACT_ATOMS: atom_id res chain seq x y z
N MET A 1 -40.61 -1.96 19.89
CA MET A 1 -40.81 -3.13 19.00
C MET A 1 -40.25 -2.90 17.60
N LEU A 2 -40.48 -1.75 16.94
CA LEU A 2 -40.06 -1.49 15.56
C LEU A 2 -38.52 -1.44 15.34
N GLU A 3 -37.76 -0.84 16.25
CA GLU A 3 -36.29 -0.71 16.12
C GLU A 3 -35.59 -2.09 16.01
N ASN A 4 -36.01 -3.04 16.84
CA ASN A 4 -35.45 -4.40 16.87
C ASN A 4 -35.66 -5.14 15.52
N VAL A 5 -36.72 -4.82 14.78
CA VAL A 5 -36.95 -5.37 13.43
C VAL A 5 -35.96 -4.78 12.41
N GLN A 6 -35.64 -3.49 12.51
CA GLN A 6 -34.68 -2.84 11.60
C GLN A 6 -33.26 -3.36 11.82
N ASP A 7 -32.84 -3.58 13.08
CA ASP A 7 -31.55 -4.17 13.39
C ASP A 7 -31.45 -5.64 12.97
N ILE A 8 -32.50 -6.45 13.19
CA ILE A 8 -32.57 -7.83 12.69
C ILE A 8 -32.46 -7.85 11.15
N MET A 9 -33.14 -6.95 10.44
CA MET A 9 -33.03 -6.84 8.98
C MET A 9 -31.62 -6.42 8.55
N ALA A 10 -30.97 -5.48 9.25
CA ALA A 10 -29.59 -5.08 8.97
C ALA A 10 -28.56 -6.21 9.25
N GLN A 11 -28.78 -7.00 10.30
CA GLN A 11 -27.99 -8.19 10.65
C GLN A 11 -28.12 -9.28 9.56
N LEU A 12 -29.36 -9.62 9.18
CA LEU A 12 -29.65 -10.58 8.11
C LEU A 12 -29.04 -10.13 6.76
N VAL A 13 -29.04 -8.83 6.47
CA VAL A 13 -28.37 -8.30 5.27
C VAL A 13 -26.85 -8.45 5.34
N LYS A 14 -26.19 -8.13 6.46
CA LYS A 14 -24.73 -8.35 6.64
C LYS A 14 -24.36 -9.82 6.44
N ILE A 15 -25.16 -10.73 6.99
CA ILE A 15 -25.01 -12.17 6.80
C ILE A 15 -25.21 -12.56 5.33
N SER A 16 -26.24 -12.02 4.66
CA SER A 16 -26.49 -12.29 3.24
C SER A 16 -25.36 -11.81 2.32
N VAL A 17 -24.74 -10.66 2.60
CA VAL A 17 -23.60 -10.12 1.84
C VAL A 17 -22.35 -10.98 2.07
N ALA A 18 -22.09 -11.40 3.32
CA ALA A 18 -20.98 -12.28 3.65
C ALA A 18 -21.09 -13.67 2.98
N ILE A 19 -22.28 -14.30 3.03
CA ILE A 19 -22.54 -15.60 2.39
C ILE A 19 -22.41 -15.51 0.86
N ARG A 20 -22.88 -14.40 0.25
CA ARG A 20 -22.82 -14.21 -1.22
C ARG A 20 -21.41 -13.93 -1.74
N GLY A 21 -20.53 -13.33 -0.94
CA GLY A 21 -19.13 -13.08 -1.30
C GLY A 21 -18.34 -14.34 -1.66
N ALA A 22 -18.64 -15.47 -1.00
CA ALA A 22 -18.01 -16.76 -1.28
C ALA A 22 -18.39 -17.35 -2.66
N GLY A 23 -19.46 -16.86 -3.29
CA GLY A 23 -20.00 -17.39 -4.55
C GLY A 23 -19.70 -16.57 -5.80
N LEU A 24 -18.92 -15.48 -5.72
CA LEU A 24 -18.72 -14.57 -6.87
C LEU A 24 -17.95 -15.22 -8.05
N ARG A 25 -16.89 -15.99 -7.78
CA ARG A 25 -16.09 -16.64 -8.85
C ARG A 25 -16.92 -17.63 -9.66
N ALA A 26 -17.59 -18.56 -8.96
CA ALA A 26 -18.55 -19.50 -9.53
C ALA A 26 -19.83 -18.85 -10.11
N ARG A 27 -20.01 -17.53 -10.00
CA ARG A 27 -21.04 -16.77 -10.73
C ARG A 27 -20.47 -16.21 -12.04
N PHE A 28 -19.22 -15.72 -12.02
CA PHE A 28 -18.54 -15.24 -13.22
C PHE A 28 -18.22 -16.37 -14.18
N GLU A 29 -17.68 -17.50 -13.70
CA GLU A 29 -17.42 -18.71 -14.51
C GLU A 29 -18.66 -19.12 -15.32
N ARG A 30 -19.80 -19.36 -14.64
CA ARG A 30 -21.08 -19.69 -15.32
C ARG A 30 -21.67 -18.59 -16.20
N ALA A 31 -21.28 -17.33 -15.99
CA ALA A 31 -21.67 -16.25 -16.89
C ALA A 31 -20.83 -16.35 -18.17
N ASP A 32 -19.50 -16.46 -18.02
CA ASP A 32 -18.53 -16.57 -19.09
C ASP A 32 -18.77 -17.82 -19.95
N ASP A 33 -19.09 -18.97 -19.34
CA ASP A 33 -19.49 -20.22 -20.03
C ASP A 33 -20.69 -20.05 -20.97
N SER A 34 -21.53 -19.02 -20.74
CA SER A 34 -22.72 -18.73 -21.54
C SER A 34 -22.54 -17.53 -22.48
N PHE A 35 -21.33 -16.98 -22.58
CA PHE A 35 -21.01 -15.82 -23.41
C PHE A 35 -21.17 -16.12 -24.91
N SER A 36 -21.62 -15.13 -25.67
CA SER A 36 -21.71 -15.17 -27.13
C SER A 36 -21.57 -13.73 -27.64
N PRO A 37 -20.52 -13.40 -28.40
CA PRO A 37 -20.28 -12.04 -28.87
C PRO A 37 -21.33 -11.55 -29.88
N GLU A 38 -22.06 -12.47 -30.51
CA GLU A 38 -23.16 -12.19 -31.43
C GLU A 38 -24.36 -11.49 -30.76
N ARG A 39 -24.44 -11.50 -29.42
CA ARG A 39 -25.50 -10.82 -28.64
C ARG A 39 -25.21 -9.35 -28.34
N HIS A 40 -24.04 -8.84 -28.75
CA HIS A 40 -23.55 -7.51 -28.41
C HIS A 40 -23.04 -6.76 -29.65
N VAL A 41 -23.76 -6.84 -30.77
CA VAL A 41 -23.36 -6.30 -32.07
C VAL A 41 -23.24 -4.78 -32.03
N GLN A 42 -24.17 -4.09 -31.36
CA GLN A 42 -24.16 -2.62 -31.29
C GLN A 42 -23.05 -2.14 -30.34
N LEU A 43 -22.89 -2.78 -29.18
CA LEU A 43 -21.79 -2.50 -28.27
C LEU A 43 -20.43 -2.77 -28.92
N LYS A 44 -20.29 -3.89 -29.64
CA LYS A 44 -19.06 -4.22 -30.40
C LYS A 44 -18.74 -3.13 -31.42
N SER A 45 -19.71 -2.77 -32.27
CA SER A 45 -19.55 -1.71 -33.28
C SER A 45 -19.17 -0.36 -32.66
N HIS A 46 -19.71 -0.04 -31.49
CA HIS A 46 -19.37 1.18 -30.74
C HIS A 46 -17.93 1.15 -30.19
N LEU A 47 -17.50 0.03 -29.61
CA LEU A 47 -16.13 -0.14 -29.09
C LEU A 47 -15.09 -0.13 -30.23
N GLU A 48 -15.41 -0.77 -31.36
CA GLU A 48 -14.61 -0.71 -32.60
C GLU A 48 -14.48 0.75 -33.09
N PHE A 49 -15.59 1.50 -33.15
CA PHE A 49 -15.56 2.93 -33.48
C PHE A 49 -14.69 3.76 -32.52
N LEU A 50 -14.79 3.53 -31.19
CA LEU A 50 -13.97 4.25 -30.20
C LEU A 50 -12.46 4.02 -30.42
N VAL A 51 -12.03 2.79 -30.68
CA VAL A 51 -10.62 2.45 -30.96
C VAL A 51 -10.14 3.12 -32.25
N LEU A 52 -10.93 3.04 -33.32
CA LEU A 52 -10.57 3.60 -34.63
C LEU A 52 -10.54 5.14 -34.59
N ALA A 53 -11.48 5.78 -33.88
CA ALA A 53 -11.54 7.23 -33.70
C ALA A 53 -10.46 7.77 -32.76
N ALA A 54 -10.10 7.04 -31.69
CA ALA A 54 -9.02 7.41 -30.79
C ALA A 54 -7.70 7.59 -31.55
N SER A 55 -7.43 6.65 -32.48
CA SER A 55 -6.23 6.56 -33.32
C SER A 55 -6.06 7.68 -34.37
N LEU A 56 -7.04 8.58 -34.55
CA LEU A 56 -6.91 9.71 -35.48
C LEU A 56 -6.04 10.85 -34.90
N GLU A 57 -5.32 11.55 -35.77
CA GLU A 57 -4.63 12.81 -35.44
C GLU A 57 -5.63 13.94 -35.14
N GLN A 58 -5.16 15.00 -34.45
CA GLN A 58 -6.01 16.08 -33.97
C GLN A 58 -6.66 16.89 -35.12
N ASP A 59 -5.91 17.15 -36.20
CA ASP A 59 -6.41 17.78 -37.44
C ASP A 59 -7.42 16.91 -38.20
N GLN A 60 -7.25 15.58 -38.14
CA GLN A 60 -8.16 14.63 -38.79
C GLN A 60 -9.50 14.54 -38.05
N LYS A 61 -9.46 14.62 -36.71
CA LYS A 61 -10.66 14.70 -35.84
C LYS A 61 -11.51 15.95 -36.15
N GLN A 62 -10.88 17.10 -36.41
CA GLN A 62 -11.60 18.34 -36.77
C GLN A 62 -12.27 18.30 -38.14
N ARG A 63 -11.74 17.51 -39.10
CA ARG A 63 -12.28 17.40 -40.46
C ARG A 63 -13.44 16.40 -40.63
N GLY A 64 -13.85 15.70 -39.56
CA GLY A 64 -15.06 14.87 -39.55
C GLY A 64 -15.08 13.71 -40.57
N ASN A 65 -13.92 13.20 -40.98
CA ASN A 65 -13.81 12.38 -42.19
C ASN A 65 -14.05 10.88 -41.91
N ILE A 66 -15.33 10.52 -41.70
CA ILE A 66 -15.81 9.18 -41.30
C ILE A 66 -15.25 8.03 -42.17
N HIS A 67 -15.03 8.28 -43.46
CA HIS A 67 -14.48 7.30 -44.40
C HIS A 67 -13.07 6.79 -44.01
N LEU A 68 -12.23 7.64 -43.40
CA LEU A 68 -10.89 7.23 -42.95
C LEU A 68 -10.95 6.28 -41.75
N VAL A 69 -11.92 6.48 -40.84
CA VAL A 69 -12.14 5.64 -39.66
C VAL A 69 -12.49 4.21 -40.06
N LEU A 70 -13.40 4.06 -41.03
CA LEU A 70 -13.87 2.76 -41.53
C LEU A 70 -12.83 2.01 -42.39
N SER A 71 -11.72 2.65 -42.75
CA SER A 71 -10.67 2.07 -43.60
C SER A 71 -9.45 1.52 -42.85
N ARG A 72 -9.41 1.67 -41.53
CA ARG A 72 -8.28 1.25 -40.68
C ARG A 72 -8.55 -0.13 -40.04
N ASN A 73 -7.50 -0.95 -39.99
CA ASN A 73 -7.55 -2.26 -39.34
C ASN A 73 -7.42 -2.12 -37.82
N ILE A 74 -8.18 -2.94 -37.09
CA ILE A 74 -8.09 -3.08 -35.63
C ILE A 74 -6.96 -4.06 -35.30
N THR A 75 -6.14 -3.77 -34.30
CA THR A 75 -5.05 -4.65 -33.84
C THR A 75 -5.60 -5.81 -33.00
N ASP A 76 -4.91 -6.95 -32.97
CA ASP A 76 -5.33 -8.11 -32.18
C ASP A 76 -5.46 -7.80 -30.68
N ILE A 77 -4.60 -6.90 -30.16
CA ILE A 77 -4.68 -6.40 -28.78
C ILE A 77 -5.95 -5.56 -28.58
N ALA A 78 -6.27 -4.64 -29.49
CA ALA A 78 -7.50 -3.86 -29.39
C ALA A 78 -8.75 -4.73 -29.53
N GLN A 79 -8.72 -5.73 -30.44
CA GLN A 79 -9.79 -6.71 -30.61
C GLN A 79 -10.03 -7.53 -29.33
N ARG A 80 -8.95 -7.96 -28.66
CA ARG A 80 -9.01 -8.62 -27.35
C ARG A 80 -9.64 -7.72 -26.28
N LEU A 81 -9.29 -6.44 -26.23
CA LEU A 81 -9.89 -5.47 -25.30
C LEU A 81 -11.39 -5.26 -25.58
N ILE A 82 -11.80 -5.21 -26.85
CA ILE A 82 -13.20 -5.16 -27.26
C ILE A 82 -13.95 -6.40 -26.75
N VAL A 83 -13.45 -7.61 -27.05
CA VAL A 83 -14.09 -8.87 -26.60
C VAL A 83 -14.16 -8.97 -25.07
N ALA A 84 -13.13 -8.53 -24.34
CA ALA A 84 -13.15 -8.47 -22.88
C ALA A 84 -14.26 -7.54 -22.33
N ASN A 85 -14.59 -6.46 -23.03
CA ASN A 85 -15.73 -5.60 -22.67
C ASN A 85 -17.09 -6.23 -22.99
N LEU A 86 -17.21 -7.00 -24.08
CA LEU A 86 -18.42 -7.78 -24.35
C LEU A 86 -18.63 -8.84 -23.25
N LEU A 87 -17.55 -9.49 -22.78
CA LEU A 87 -17.61 -10.44 -21.67
C LEU A 87 -18.08 -9.79 -20.36
N ARG A 88 -17.54 -8.61 -20.01
CA ARG A 88 -18.00 -7.80 -18.86
C ARG A 88 -19.48 -7.42 -18.98
N ARG A 89 -19.92 -7.00 -20.17
CA ARG A 89 -21.33 -6.68 -20.46
C ARG A 89 -22.24 -7.90 -20.23
N HIS A 90 -21.84 -9.06 -20.76
CA HIS A 90 -22.58 -10.31 -20.59
C HIS A 90 -22.72 -10.74 -19.13
N ARG A 91 -21.69 -10.55 -18.28
CA ARG A 91 -21.78 -10.79 -16.83
C ARG A 91 -22.90 -9.97 -16.17
N TYR A 92 -23.14 -8.73 -16.61
CA TYR A 92 -24.26 -7.90 -16.13
C TYR A 92 -25.62 -8.37 -16.66
N LEU A 93 -25.72 -8.86 -17.90
CA LEU A 93 -26.96 -9.44 -18.43
C LEU A 93 -27.31 -10.77 -17.75
N TYR A 94 -26.32 -11.64 -17.54
CA TYR A 94 -26.48 -12.88 -16.79
C TYR A 94 -26.97 -12.61 -15.37
N ALA A 95 -26.41 -11.58 -14.72
CA ALA A 95 -26.86 -11.09 -13.43
C ALA A 95 -28.34 -10.67 -13.43
N ARG A 96 -28.76 -9.86 -14.43
CA ARG A 96 -30.15 -9.43 -14.63
C ARG A 96 -31.09 -10.61 -14.84
N ARG A 97 -30.78 -11.50 -15.79
CA ARG A 97 -31.62 -12.65 -16.17
C ARG A 97 -31.85 -13.62 -15.03
N ARG A 98 -30.83 -13.86 -14.20
CA ARG A 98 -30.97 -14.72 -13.02
C ARG A 98 -31.88 -14.07 -11.97
N TRP A 99 -31.78 -12.75 -11.78
CA TRP A 99 -32.62 -12.02 -10.84
C TRP A 99 -34.10 -12.01 -11.29
N THR A 100 -34.38 -11.76 -12.58
CA THR A 100 -35.77 -11.74 -13.08
C THR A 100 -36.44 -13.10 -12.98
N LYS A 101 -35.73 -14.20 -13.29
CA LYS A 101 -36.26 -15.56 -13.08
C LYS A 101 -36.59 -15.86 -11.62
N GLN A 102 -35.71 -15.49 -10.70
CA GLN A 102 -35.95 -15.67 -9.26
C GLN A 102 -37.11 -14.82 -8.75
N ALA A 103 -37.32 -13.61 -9.29
CA ALA A 103 -38.46 -12.77 -8.94
C ALA A 103 -39.80 -13.40 -9.39
N ALA A 104 -39.88 -13.86 -10.64
CA ALA A 104 -41.07 -14.52 -11.17
C ALA A 104 -41.42 -15.83 -10.42
N GLU A 105 -40.40 -16.64 -10.07
CA GLU A 105 -40.57 -17.83 -9.24
C GLU A 105 -41.15 -17.49 -7.85
N HIS A 106 -40.74 -16.38 -7.24
CA HIS A 106 -41.27 -15.92 -5.95
C HIS A 106 -42.70 -15.35 -6.03
N GLU A 107 -43.08 -14.68 -7.11
CA GLU A 107 -44.44 -14.14 -7.29
C GLU A 107 -45.48 -15.25 -7.50
N THR A 108 -45.16 -16.30 -8.27
CA THR A 108 -46.07 -17.43 -8.50
C THR A 108 -46.43 -18.24 -7.25
N VAL A 109 -45.68 -18.09 -6.15
CA VAL A 109 -45.94 -18.74 -4.85
C VAL A 109 -46.81 -17.86 -3.94
N ALA A 110 -46.99 -16.58 -4.26
CA ALA A 110 -47.63 -15.59 -3.37
C ALA A 110 -49.14 -15.37 -3.60
N GLU A 111 -49.75 -15.92 -4.66
CA GLU A 111 -51.19 -15.77 -4.88
C GLU A 111 -52.05 -16.63 -3.91
N PRO A 112 -53.00 -16.02 -3.18
CA PRO A 112 -53.81 -16.74 -2.22
C PRO A 112 -54.92 -17.55 -2.91
N ARG A 113 -54.82 -18.88 -2.86
CA ARG A 113 -55.91 -19.79 -3.24
C ARG A 113 -57.17 -19.49 -2.41
N ARG A 114 -58.18 -18.85 -3.03
CA ARG A 114 -59.51 -18.68 -2.43
C ARG A 114 -60.12 -20.06 -2.11
N ALA A 115 -60.65 -20.18 -0.90
CA ALA A 115 -61.30 -21.40 -0.45
C ALA A 115 -62.59 -21.68 -1.23
N SER A 116 -62.86 -22.95 -1.49
CA SER A 116 -64.20 -23.48 -1.71
C SER A 116 -64.44 -24.59 -0.70
N GLU A 117 -65.45 -24.42 0.12
CA GLU A 117 -65.87 -25.41 1.10
C GLU A 117 -66.62 -26.57 0.42
N HIS A 118 -66.38 -27.82 0.84
CA HIS A 118 -67.44 -28.65 1.45
C HIS A 118 -66.99 -30.08 1.83
N LYS A 119 -67.32 -30.44 3.08
CA LYS A 119 -67.86 -31.74 3.53
C LYS A 119 -67.16 -33.05 3.14
N THR A 120 -66.40 -33.60 4.09
CA THR A 120 -66.38 -35.04 4.40
C THR A 120 -67.68 -35.49 5.10
N PRO A 121 -67.93 -36.80 5.33
CA PRO A 121 -67.26 -38.01 4.82
C PRO A 121 -68.22 -39.00 4.12
N SER A 122 -67.70 -40.10 3.54
CA SER A 122 -68.07 -41.50 3.90
C SER A 122 -67.70 -42.57 2.84
N SER A 123 -66.90 -43.56 3.28
CA SER A 123 -66.93 -45.00 2.97
C SER A 123 -66.80 -45.62 1.56
N GLN A 124 -66.28 -46.86 1.60
CA GLN A 124 -66.42 -48.00 0.66
C GLN A 124 -65.53 -48.12 -0.61
N ALA A 125 -64.38 -48.79 -0.39
CA ALA A 125 -64.12 -50.18 -0.80
C ALA A 125 -63.65 -50.56 -2.24
N GLN A 126 -62.90 -51.69 -2.26
CA GLN A 126 -62.65 -52.64 -3.38
C GLN A 126 -61.53 -52.37 -4.42
N THR A 127 -60.32 -52.82 -4.06
CA THR A 127 -59.47 -53.75 -4.88
C THR A 127 -60.28 -54.99 -5.36
N PRO A 128 -59.86 -55.84 -6.35
CA PRO A 128 -58.47 -56.32 -6.54
C PRO A 128 -58.04 -56.89 -7.93
N LEU A 129 -56.87 -57.58 -7.93
CA LEU A 129 -56.45 -58.71 -8.81
C LEU A 129 -55.98 -58.38 -10.26
N ALA A 130 -55.05 -59.12 -10.90
CA ALA A 130 -54.36 -60.38 -10.52
C ALA A 130 -53.01 -60.63 -11.24
N SER A 131 -52.31 -61.69 -10.78
CA SER A 131 -51.50 -62.66 -11.57
C SER A 131 -49.97 -62.57 -11.67
N ARG A 132 -49.35 -63.42 -10.82
CA ARG A 132 -48.06 -64.17 -10.93
C ARG A 132 -48.05 -65.13 -12.17
N PRO A 133 -46.95 -65.84 -12.57
CA PRO A 133 -45.90 -66.41 -11.72
C PRO A 133 -44.43 -66.42 -12.25
N ALA A 134 -43.56 -67.08 -11.47
CA ALA A 134 -42.09 -67.13 -11.56
C ALA A 134 -41.56 -68.46 -12.12
N LEU A 135 -40.21 -68.63 -12.19
CA LEU A 135 -39.43 -69.76 -11.63
C LEU A 135 -37.89 -69.59 -11.86
N VAL A 136 -37.10 -69.54 -10.76
CA VAL A 136 -35.91 -70.40 -10.41
C VAL A 136 -34.77 -70.53 -11.46
N SER A 137 -33.45 -70.40 -11.21
CA SER A 137 -32.58 -70.41 -9.99
C SER A 137 -31.14 -69.93 -10.33
N GLY A 138 -30.30 -69.56 -9.34
CA GLY A 138 -28.83 -69.70 -9.45
C GLY A 138 -27.94 -68.64 -8.76
N ASP A 139 -27.65 -68.86 -7.48
CA ASP A 139 -26.48 -68.49 -6.64
C ASP A 139 -25.89 -67.05 -6.56
N GLU A 140 -25.32 -66.77 -5.39
CA GLU A 140 -24.97 -65.45 -4.82
C GLU A 140 -23.50 -65.06 -5.05
N VAL A 141 -23.19 -63.75 -5.13
CA VAL A 141 -22.45 -62.95 -4.10
C VAL A 141 -22.76 -61.47 -4.34
N ASP A 142 -23.07 -60.72 -3.29
CA ASP A 142 -23.62 -59.35 -3.33
C ASP A 142 -22.61 -58.24 -3.73
N GLU A 143 -22.94 -57.47 -4.78
CA GLU A 143 -22.50 -56.09 -5.07
C GLU A 143 -23.31 -55.54 -6.28
N PRO A 144 -24.35 -54.69 -6.07
CA PRO A 144 -25.25 -54.28 -7.15
C PRO A 144 -24.89 -52.94 -7.81
N ASN A 145 -24.33 -53.08 -9.00
CA ASN A 145 -24.41 -52.10 -10.10
C ASN A 145 -25.71 -52.40 -10.90
N MET A 146 -26.40 -51.50 -11.64
CA MET A 146 -26.08 -50.15 -12.14
C MET A 146 -27.38 -49.36 -12.44
N GLN A 147 -27.24 -48.15 -13.01
CA GLN A 147 -28.12 -47.43 -13.98
C GLN A 147 -29.29 -48.19 -14.66
N LEU A 148 -30.35 -47.59 -15.24
CA LEU A 148 -30.88 -46.21 -15.34
C LEU A 148 -32.29 -46.30 -15.95
N SER A 149 -33.23 -45.43 -15.55
CA SER A 149 -34.28 -44.86 -16.43
C SER A 149 -34.98 -43.68 -15.74
N ALA A 150 -35.12 -42.56 -16.43
CA ALA A 150 -35.68 -41.28 -15.98
C ALA A 150 -37.25 -41.34 -15.91
N PRO A 151 -37.99 -40.44 -15.20
CA PRO A 151 -37.76 -38.98 -15.17
C PRO A 151 -38.08 -38.23 -13.85
N SER A 152 -38.10 -36.88 -13.95
CA SER A 152 -38.53 -35.88 -12.95
C SER A 152 -37.60 -35.61 -11.76
N VAL A 153 -36.47 -34.95 -12.04
CA VAL A 153 -35.64 -34.33 -11.00
C VAL A 153 -36.19 -32.94 -10.64
N ILE A 154 -36.93 -32.85 -9.54
CA ILE A 154 -37.10 -31.59 -8.82
C ILE A 154 -35.76 -31.30 -8.14
N THR A 155 -34.92 -30.46 -8.75
CA THR A 155 -33.58 -30.17 -8.22
C THR A 155 -33.67 -29.14 -7.08
N SER A 156 -34.18 -29.56 -5.93
CA SER A 156 -33.90 -28.86 -4.68
C SER A 156 -32.41 -29.00 -4.38
N THR A 157 -31.64 -27.96 -4.68
CA THR A 157 -30.20 -27.95 -4.40
C THR A 157 -30.00 -27.78 -2.90
N VAL A 158 -29.86 -28.91 -2.20
CA VAL A 158 -29.48 -28.93 -0.78
C VAL A 158 -28.13 -28.22 -0.64
N PRO A 159 -27.98 -27.24 0.27
CA PRO A 159 -26.68 -26.60 0.50
C PRO A 159 -25.67 -27.64 0.98
N THR A 160 -24.47 -27.66 0.39
CA THR A 160 -23.37 -28.49 0.87
C THR A 160 -23.10 -28.19 2.34
N ALA A 161 -23.15 -29.22 3.18
CA ALA A 161 -23.06 -29.04 4.63
C ALA A 161 -21.71 -28.43 5.03
N ILE A 162 -21.77 -27.29 5.73
CA ILE A 162 -20.60 -26.66 6.34
C ILE A 162 -20.17 -27.53 7.53
N GLN A 163 -19.14 -28.36 7.35
CA GLN A 163 -18.49 -29.06 8.46
C GLN A 163 -17.52 -28.10 9.18
N GLY A 164 -18.07 -27.37 10.15
CA GLY A 164 -17.32 -26.49 11.04
C GLY A 164 -18.25 -25.52 11.79
N PRO A 165 -17.98 -25.14 13.05
CA PRO A 165 -18.81 -24.18 13.76
C PRO A 165 -18.77 -22.81 13.07
N ILE A 166 -19.93 -22.26 12.73
CA ILE A 166 -20.03 -20.89 12.21
C ILE A 166 -19.71 -19.92 13.35
N GLN A 167 -18.50 -19.36 13.34
CA GLN A 167 -18.14 -18.29 14.27
C GLN A 167 -18.87 -17.00 13.89
N LEU A 168 -19.86 -16.63 14.69
CA LEU A 168 -20.47 -15.30 14.63
C LEU A 168 -19.42 -14.24 14.95
N PRO A 169 -19.23 -13.20 14.12
CA PRO A 169 -18.34 -12.11 14.47
C PRO A 169 -18.95 -11.31 15.62
N HIS A 170 -18.27 -11.29 16.77
CA HIS A 170 -18.56 -10.35 17.83
C HIS A 170 -18.28 -8.92 17.35
N GLU A 171 -18.83 -7.93 18.06
CA GLU A 171 -18.98 -6.56 17.55
C GLU A 171 -17.65 -5.90 17.19
N GLY A 172 -17.63 -5.11 16.10
CA GLY A 172 -16.49 -4.27 15.74
C GLY A 172 -15.87 -4.49 14.34
N ARG A 173 -16.30 -5.49 13.55
CA ARG A 173 -15.78 -5.65 12.18
C ARG A 173 -16.35 -4.58 11.24
N GLN A 174 -15.72 -3.41 11.19
CA GLN A 174 -15.95 -2.45 10.11
C GLN A 174 -15.68 -3.12 8.75
N LEU A 175 -16.59 -2.92 7.80
CA LEU A 175 -16.39 -3.31 6.41
C LEU A 175 -15.28 -2.43 5.84
N SER A 176 -14.04 -2.92 5.88
CA SER A 176 -12.86 -2.15 5.51
C SER A 176 -12.99 -1.62 4.08
N ALA A 177 -13.01 -0.29 3.98
CA ALA A 177 -13.15 0.42 2.73
C ALA A 177 -11.79 0.46 2.02
N THR A 178 -11.44 -0.65 1.35
CA THR A 178 -10.27 -0.73 0.47
C THR A 178 -10.18 0.53 -0.39
N ALA A 179 -9.11 1.30 -0.20
CA ALA A 179 -8.91 2.52 -0.96
C ALA A 179 -8.84 2.19 -2.47
N PRO A 180 -9.52 2.93 -3.33
CA PRO A 180 -9.57 2.63 -4.75
C PRO A 180 -8.20 2.93 -5.39
N SER A 181 -7.75 2.08 -6.32
CA SER A 181 -6.41 2.16 -6.93
C SER A 181 -6.10 3.54 -7.55
N SER A 182 -4.82 3.93 -7.62
CA SER A 182 -4.38 5.23 -8.17
C SER A 182 -4.97 5.52 -9.55
N THR A 183 -4.98 4.52 -10.43
CA THR A 183 -5.63 4.54 -11.75
C THR A 183 -7.11 4.93 -11.66
N SER A 184 -7.88 4.24 -10.82
CA SER A 184 -9.32 4.52 -10.68
C SER A 184 -9.61 5.96 -10.27
N SER A 185 -8.75 6.59 -9.46
CA SER A 185 -8.93 7.97 -8.98
C SER A 185 -9.04 9.00 -10.12
N LYS A 186 -8.32 8.75 -11.23
CA LYS A 186 -8.35 9.57 -12.45
C LYS A 186 -9.54 9.24 -13.38
N THR A 187 -10.13 8.05 -13.26
CA THR A 187 -11.21 7.60 -14.14
C THR A 187 -12.59 8.09 -13.67
N VAL A 188 -13.41 8.54 -14.62
CA VAL A 188 -14.79 9.01 -14.37
C VAL A 188 -15.75 7.81 -14.38
N TYR A 189 -16.30 7.48 -13.21
CA TYR A 189 -17.36 6.48 -13.05
C TYR A 189 -18.74 7.15 -13.09
N PRO A 190 -19.80 6.47 -13.55
CA PRO A 190 -21.16 7.01 -13.51
C PRO A 190 -21.64 7.23 -12.07
N LYS A 191 -22.55 8.20 -11.89
CA LYS A 191 -23.23 8.45 -10.61
C LYS A 191 -24.11 7.24 -10.22
N PRO A 192 -24.36 7.00 -8.93
CA PRO A 192 -25.38 6.04 -8.50
C PRO A 192 -26.77 6.43 -9.05
N PRO A 193 -27.72 5.47 -9.15
CA PRO A 193 -29.11 5.79 -9.49
C PRO A 193 -29.74 6.70 -8.43
N LYS A 194 -30.84 7.40 -8.79
CA LYS A 194 -31.63 8.16 -7.82
C LYS A 194 -32.28 7.21 -6.82
N ILE A 195 -32.13 7.51 -5.54
CA ILE A 195 -32.65 6.71 -4.42
C ILE A 195 -33.77 7.51 -3.77
N SER A 196 -34.91 6.86 -3.51
CA SER A 196 -36.05 7.49 -2.86
C SER A 196 -35.73 7.87 -1.41
N GLU A 197 -36.27 9.00 -0.97
CA GLU A 197 -36.08 9.52 0.37
C GLU A 197 -36.64 8.54 1.41
N GLY A 198 -35.85 8.23 2.45
CA GLY A 198 -36.17 7.20 3.44
C GLY A 198 -35.88 5.75 3.05
N ALA A 199 -35.41 5.45 1.82
CA ALA A 199 -35.02 4.09 1.46
C ALA A 199 -33.77 3.63 2.23
N MET A 200 -33.78 2.41 2.77
CA MET A 200 -32.62 1.80 3.43
C MET A 200 -31.72 1.01 2.48
N PHE A 201 -32.29 0.55 1.36
CA PHE A 201 -31.62 -0.27 0.35
C PHE A 201 -31.99 0.19 -1.06
N PHE A 202 -31.09 -0.01 -2.01
CA PHE A 202 -31.33 0.17 -3.44
C PHE A 202 -30.78 -1.03 -4.21
N ARG A 203 -31.29 -1.29 -5.41
CA ARG A 203 -30.76 -2.32 -6.30
C ARG A 203 -29.66 -1.71 -7.16
N CYS A 204 -28.46 -2.29 -7.15
CA CYS A 204 -27.43 -1.90 -8.11
C CYS A 204 -27.93 -2.21 -9.53
N PRO A 205 -28.01 -1.22 -10.43
CA PRO A 205 -28.52 -1.40 -11.78
C PRO A 205 -27.62 -2.34 -12.62
N CYS A 206 -26.31 -2.43 -12.31
CA CYS A 206 -25.35 -3.25 -13.06
C CYS A 206 -25.40 -4.73 -12.68
N CYS A 207 -25.12 -5.06 -11.41
CA CYS A 207 -24.96 -6.44 -10.96
C CYS A 207 -26.20 -7.05 -10.30
N PHE A 208 -27.29 -6.28 -10.23
CA PHE A 208 -28.59 -6.65 -9.64
C PHE A 208 -28.52 -7.08 -8.17
N GLN A 209 -27.48 -6.68 -7.45
CA GLN A 209 -27.37 -6.88 -6.00
C GLN A 209 -28.18 -5.81 -5.25
N THR A 210 -28.91 -6.22 -4.22
CA THR A 210 -29.51 -5.29 -3.24
C THR A 210 -28.41 -4.77 -2.32
N LEU A 211 -28.15 -3.46 -2.36
CA LEU A 211 -27.12 -2.78 -1.59
C LEU A 211 -27.75 -1.84 -0.55
N PRO A 212 -27.17 -1.70 0.66
CA PRO A 212 -27.53 -0.61 1.56
C PRO A 212 -27.26 0.77 0.93
N VAL A 213 -28.08 1.78 1.22
CA VAL A 213 -27.90 3.14 0.66
C VAL A 213 -26.54 3.78 0.99
N THR A 214 -25.82 3.28 1.99
CA THR A 214 -24.41 3.65 2.24
C THR A 214 -23.46 3.38 1.07
N PHE A 215 -23.83 2.51 0.12
CA PHE A 215 -23.10 2.25 -1.12
C PHE A 215 -23.33 3.31 -2.21
N ALA A 216 -24.33 4.19 -2.07
CA ALA A 216 -24.50 5.34 -2.96
C ALA A 216 -23.41 6.41 -2.77
N LYS A 217 -22.69 6.39 -1.64
CA LYS A 217 -21.54 7.28 -1.43
C LYS A 217 -20.45 7.00 -2.46
N ARG A 218 -20.00 8.04 -3.17
CA ARG A 218 -19.04 8.01 -4.30
C ARG A 218 -17.92 6.98 -4.16
N SER A 219 -17.24 6.91 -3.00
CA SER A 219 -16.14 5.98 -2.75
C SER A 219 -16.57 4.51 -2.74
N ARG A 220 -17.69 4.18 -2.07
CA ARG A 220 -18.23 2.81 -2.03
C ARG A 220 -18.84 2.41 -3.37
N TRP A 221 -19.52 3.34 -4.05
CA TRP A 221 -20.07 3.12 -5.38
C TRP A 221 -18.97 2.75 -6.40
N ARG A 222 -17.89 3.55 -6.45
CA ARG A 222 -16.74 3.32 -7.33
C ARG A 222 -15.99 2.02 -6.98
N LYS A 223 -15.81 1.73 -5.69
CA LYS A 223 -15.21 0.45 -5.25
C LYS A 223 -16.06 -0.73 -5.73
N HIS A 224 -17.37 -0.70 -5.50
CA HIS A 224 -18.31 -1.74 -5.90
C HIS A 224 -18.29 -1.99 -7.41
N LEU A 225 -18.40 -0.94 -8.23
CA LEU A 225 -18.31 -1.07 -9.69
C LEU A 225 -16.94 -1.59 -10.14
N GLY A 226 -15.85 -1.16 -9.50
CA GLY A 226 -14.50 -1.69 -9.76
C GLY A 226 -14.36 -3.19 -9.45
N GLU A 227 -14.96 -3.64 -8.34
CA GLU A 227 -15.01 -5.05 -7.92
C GLU A 227 -15.82 -5.93 -8.86
N ASP A 228 -16.92 -5.42 -9.44
CA ASP A 228 -17.67 -6.19 -10.44
C ASP A 228 -17.00 -6.17 -11.83
N ILE A 229 -16.45 -5.04 -12.28
CA ILE A 229 -16.02 -4.85 -13.69
C ILE A 229 -14.69 -5.52 -14.05
N HIS A 230 -13.81 -5.80 -13.07
CA HIS A 230 -12.47 -6.37 -13.30
C HIS A 230 -11.71 -5.64 -14.42
N PRO A 231 -11.28 -4.39 -14.19
CA PRO A 231 -11.01 -3.42 -15.25
C PRO A 231 -9.80 -3.73 -16.15
N TYR A 232 -8.90 -4.64 -15.75
CA TYR A 232 -7.67 -4.90 -16.49
C TYR A 232 -7.73 -6.20 -17.31
N THR A 233 -7.18 -6.16 -18.52
CA THR A 233 -7.06 -7.29 -19.47
C THR A 233 -5.68 -7.23 -20.11
N CYS A 234 -5.02 -8.36 -20.36
CA CYS A 234 -3.65 -8.37 -20.86
C CYS A 234 -3.53 -7.69 -22.25
N ILE A 235 -2.54 -6.80 -22.41
CA ILE A 235 -2.27 -6.02 -23.62
C ILE A 235 -1.04 -6.49 -24.42
N LEU A 236 -0.42 -7.60 -24.04
CA LEU A 236 0.76 -8.16 -24.73
C LEU A 236 0.35 -9.19 -25.80
N ASN A 237 1.10 -9.30 -26.89
CA ASN A 237 0.88 -10.33 -27.91
C ASN A 237 1.04 -11.75 -27.35
N GLU A 238 0.49 -12.75 -28.03
CA GLU A 238 0.67 -14.19 -27.72
C GLU A 238 0.34 -14.63 -26.28
N CYS A 239 -0.46 -13.82 -25.57
CA CYS A 239 -0.86 -14.09 -24.18
C CYS A 239 -1.51 -15.47 -24.01
N PRO A 240 -1.06 -16.32 -23.06
CA PRO A 240 -1.65 -17.64 -22.81
C PRO A 240 -3.06 -17.57 -22.18
N LYS A 241 -3.45 -16.40 -21.64
CA LYS A 241 -4.72 -16.16 -20.94
C LYS A 241 -5.39 -14.87 -21.46
N PRO A 242 -5.71 -14.75 -22.76
CA PRO A 242 -5.96 -13.47 -23.41
C PRO A 242 -7.23 -12.76 -22.93
N LEU A 243 -8.24 -13.49 -22.48
CA LEU A 243 -9.50 -12.94 -21.96
C LEU A 243 -9.61 -12.97 -20.43
N GLN A 244 -8.53 -13.28 -19.71
CA GLN A 244 -8.51 -13.20 -18.26
C GLN A 244 -8.70 -11.75 -17.81
N LEU A 245 -9.66 -11.52 -16.92
CA LEU A 245 -9.96 -10.21 -16.35
C LEU A 245 -9.37 -10.13 -14.93
N TYR A 246 -8.66 -9.05 -14.64
CA TYR A 246 -7.98 -8.83 -13.37
C TYR A 246 -8.62 -7.67 -12.62
N LEU A 247 -8.81 -7.84 -11.31
CA LEU A 247 -9.42 -6.83 -10.44
C LEU A 247 -8.46 -5.67 -10.20
N THR A 248 -7.21 -5.99 -9.88
CA THR A 248 -6.19 -5.02 -9.51
C THR A 248 -5.09 -4.92 -10.56
N ARG A 249 -4.50 -3.73 -10.66
CA ARG A 249 -3.33 -3.51 -11.51
C ARG A 249 -2.11 -4.31 -11.05
N LYS A 250 -2.04 -4.67 -9.75
CA LYS A 250 -0.97 -5.53 -9.22
C LYS A 250 -1.05 -6.92 -9.83
N GLU A 251 -2.22 -7.55 -9.83
CA GLU A 251 -2.44 -8.88 -10.43
C GLU A 251 -2.18 -8.84 -11.95
N TRP A 252 -2.63 -7.80 -12.64
CA TRP A 252 -2.41 -7.60 -14.08
C TRP A 252 -0.92 -7.45 -14.43
N ALA A 253 -0.19 -6.61 -13.71
CA ALA A 253 1.25 -6.43 -13.91
C ALA A 253 2.06 -7.65 -13.46
N GLN A 254 1.56 -8.43 -12.50
CA GLN A 254 2.15 -9.71 -12.10
C GLN A 254 2.04 -10.75 -13.22
N HIS A 255 0.84 -10.92 -13.79
CA HIS A 255 0.63 -11.76 -14.97
C HIS A 255 1.60 -11.41 -16.12
N MET A 256 1.79 -10.12 -16.42
CA MET A 256 2.73 -9.66 -17.46
C MET A 256 4.20 -10.04 -17.21
N ARG A 257 4.62 -10.25 -15.95
CA ARG A 257 5.99 -10.67 -15.60
C ARG A 257 6.17 -12.18 -15.49
N GLU A 258 5.09 -12.91 -15.24
CA GLU A 258 5.13 -14.36 -14.95
C GLU A 258 4.71 -15.22 -16.15
N ASP A 259 3.72 -14.78 -16.94
CA ASP A 259 3.11 -15.56 -18.04
C ASP A 259 3.58 -15.11 -19.45
N HIS A 260 4.57 -14.22 -19.57
CA HIS A 260 5.07 -13.69 -20.87
C HIS A 260 6.59 -13.76 -20.94
N GLU A 261 7.14 -13.90 -22.16
CA GLU A 261 8.59 -14.03 -22.35
C GLU A 261 9.34 -12.74 -21.97
N VAL A 262 10.36 -12.92 -21.11
CA VAL A 262 11.15 -11.84 -20.53
C VAL A 262 12.46 -11.71 -21.32
N SER A 263 12.64 -10.61 -22.05
CA SER A 263 13.84 -10.38 -22.85
C SER A 263 15.06 -10.12 -21.96
N LYS A 264 16.16 -10.82 -22.23
CA LYS A 264 17.46 -10.56 -21.57
C LYS A 264 18.24 -9.48 -22.30
N TYR A 265 18.96 -8.66 -21.55
CA TYR A 265 19.93 -7.70 -22.05
C TYR A 265 21.13 -7.61 -21.10
N TRP A 266 22.24 -7.03 -21.55
CA TRP A 266 23.48 -6.90 -20.80
C TRP A 266 23.92 -5.44 -20.73
N LEU A 267 24.53 -5.04 -19.62
CA LEU A 267 25.10 -3.69 -19.43
C LEU A 267 26.56 -3.77 -19.00
N CYS A 268 27.47 -3.08 -19.70
CA CYS A 268 28.84 -2.96 -19.21
C CYS A 268 28.95 -1.90 -18.12
N SER A 269 29.31 -2.35 -16.91
CA SER A 269 29.58 -1.48 -15.75
C SER A 269 31.05 -1.05 -15.63
N ALA A 270 31.93 -1.55 -16.51
CA ALA A 270 33.34 -1.13 -16.60
C ALA A 270 33.56 0.03 -17.60
N CYS A 271 32.55 0.39 -18.40
CA CYS A 271 32.53 1.58 -19.22
C CYS A 271 32.22 2.84 -18.40
N LEU A 272 32.77 3.99 -18.82
CA LEU A 272 32.48 5.30 -18.24
C LEU A 272 30.99 5.71 -18.40
N GLU A 273 30.37 5.28 -19.50
CA GLU A 273 28.92 5.33 -19.71
C GLU A 273 28.38 3.89 -19.86
N PRO A 274 27.31 3.47 -19.14
CA PRO A 274 26.83 2.09 -19.17
C PRO A 274 26.35 1.64 -20.56
N THR A 275 27.19 0.89 -21.27
CA THR A 275 26.89 0.46 -22.64
C THR A 275 25.98 -0.77 -22.64
N ARG A 276 24.86 -0.72 -23.36
CA ARG A 276 23.87 -1.80 -23.47
C ARG A 276 24.14 -2.73 -24.65
N PHE A 277 23.90 -4.02 -24.44
CA PHE A 277 23.97 -5.08 -25.44
C PHE A 277 22.74 -5.99 -25.32
N ASP A 278 22.02 -6.25 -26.41
CA ASP A 278 20.84 -7.15 -26.37
C ASP A 278 21.19 -8.62 -26.71
N LEU A 279 22.49 -8.93 -26.86
CA LEU A 279 23.03 -10.25 -27.19
C LEU A 279 24.23 -10.58 -26.29
N GLU A 280 24.20 -11.76 -25.67
CA GLU A 280 25.25 -12.29 -24.79
C GLU A 280 26.64 -12.29 -25.47
N SER A 281 26.67 -12.72 -26.73
CA SER A 281 27.89 -12.79 -27.55
C SER A 281 28.52 -11.43 -27.85
N HIS A 282 27.70 -10.38 -27.98
CA HIS A 282 28.20 -9.02 -28.20
C HIS A 282 28.82 -8.47 -26.92
N PHE A 283 28.22 -8.76 -25.76
CA PHE A 283 28.76 -8.36 -24.47
C PHE A 283 30.06 -9.11 -24.11
N ASP A 284 30.11 -10.43 -24.33
CA ASP A 284 31.32 -11.24 -24.19
C ASP A 284 32.48 -10.70 -25.06
N THR A 285 32.19 -10.40 -26.33
CA THR A 285 33.18 -9.82 -27.27
C THR A 285 33.66 -8.44 -26.81
N HIS A 286 32.75 -7.60 -26.30
CA HIS A 286 33.09 -6.29 -25.76
C HIS A 286 34.04 -6.40 -24.55
N LEU A 287 33.75 -7.29 -23.59
CA LEU A 287 34.62 -7.54 -22.44
C LEU A 287 36.03 -8.00 -22.88
N ARG A 288 36.13 -8.95 -23.83
CA ARG A 288 37.42 -9.43 -24.36
C ARG A 288 38.25 -8.35 -25.06
N THR A 289 37.61 -7.38 -25.70
CA THR A 289 38.28 -6.43 -26.61
C THR A 289 38.52 -5.04 -26.01
N GLN A 290 37.67 -4.58 -25.08
CA GLN A 290 37.76 -3.24 -24.48
C GLN A 290 38.09 -3.25 -22.99
N HIS A 291 38.03 -4.41 -22.33
CA HIS A 291 38.32 -4.56 -20.90
C HIS A 291 39.23 -5.75 -20.58
N GLY A 292 39.94 -6.32 -21.57
CA GLY A 292 40.82 -7.48 -21.37
C GLY A 292 42.08 -7.22 -20.52
N ASP A 293 42.35 -5.97 -20.17
CA ASP A 293 43.35 -5.51 -19.20
C ASP A 293 42.82 -5.44 -17.76
N VAL A 294 41.50 -5.32 -17.58
CA VAL A 294 40.80 -5.24 -16.29
C VAL A 294 40.10 -6.56 -15.92
N VAL A 295 39.69 -7.34 -16.92
CA VAL A 295 38.90 -8.57 -16.79
C VAL A 295 39.67 -9.74 -17.39
N GLU A 296 40.19 -10.62 -16.53
CA GLU A 296 40.83 -11.87 -16.97
C GLU A 296 39.84 -12.78 -17.72
N GLU A 297 40.34 -13.51 -18.72
CA GLU A 297 39.53 -14.33 -19.62
C GLU A 297 38.73 -15.45 -18.92
N ASN A 298 39.20 -15.89 -17.73
CA ASN A 298 38.52 -16.84 -16.86
C ASN A 298 37.31 -16.23 -16.10
N GLN A 299 37.25 -14.90 -15.93
CA GLN A 299 36.16 -14.18 -15.26
C GLN A 299 35.05 -13.76 -16.22
N ILE A 300 35.31 -13.72 -17.53
CA ILE A 300 34.34 -13.21 -18.53
C ILE A 300 32.97 -13.91 -18.44
N PRO A 301 32.85 -15.25 -18.31
CA PRO A 301 31.55 -15.90 -18.12
C PRO A 301 30.80 -15.45 -16.86
N ILE A 302 31.54 -15.09 -15.80
CA ILE A 302 30.97 -14.56 -14.55
C ILE A 302 30.44 -13.14 -14.79
N PHE A 303 31.21 -12.27 -15.46
CA PHE A 303 30.75 -10.92 -15.81
C PHE A 303 29.55 -10.93 -16.76
N VAL A 304 29.55 -11.80 -17.77
CA VAL A 304 28.41 -12.05 -18.67
C VAL A 304 27.16 -12.43 -17.86
N SER A 305 27.29 -13.34 -16.90
CA SER A 305 26.17 -13.73 -16.04
C SER A 305 25.72 -12.62 -15.07
N MET A 306 26.65 -11.95 -14.38
CA MET A 306 26.33 -10.89 -13.40
C MET A 306 25.77 -9.63 -14.04
N SER A 307 26.12 -9.36 -15.30
CA SER A 307 25.62 -8.22 -16.07
C SER A 307 24.37 -8.56 -16.88
N THR A 308 23.76 -9.74 -16.68
CA THR A 308 22.49 -10.11 -17.34
C THR A 308 21.32 -9.47 -16.59
N TYR A 309 20.57 -8.64 -17.31
CA TYR A 309 19.33 -8.02 -16.85
C TYR A 309 18.14 -8.58 -17.63
N THR A 310 16.95 -8.42 -17.07
CA THR A 310 15.68 -8.87 -17.63
C THR A 310 14.70 -7.71 -17.75
N SER A 311 14.14 -7.53 -18.94
CA SER A 311 13.06 -6.56 -19.21
C SER A 311 11.75 -7.31 -19.46
N PRO A 312 10.59 -6.80 -18.98
CA PRO A 312 9.30 -7.16 -19.57
C PRO A 312 9.34 -6.96 -21.10
N PRO A 313 8.58 -7.74 -21.88
CA PRO A 313 8.51 -7.55 -23.32
C PRO A 313 7.96 -6.16 -23.64
N SER A 314 8.67 -5.42 -24.49
CA SER A 314 8.47 -3.99 -24.68
C SER A 314 7.13 -3.67 -25.36
N LEU A 315 6.17 -3.16 -24.59
CA LEU A 315 4.99 -2.50 -25.14
C LEU A 315 5.39 -1.14 -25.71
N LEU A 316 5.72 -1.09 -27.00
CA LEU A 316 6.25 0.11 -27.66
C LEU A 316 5.22 1.25 -27.81
N THR A 317 3.92 0.95 -27.78
CA THR A 317 2.84 1.95 -27.91
C THR A 317 1.57 1.55 -27.14
N CYS A 318 0.72 2.54 -26.83
CA CYS A 318 -0.59 2.28 -26.26
C CYS A 318 -1.55 1.67 -27.32
N PRO A 319 -2.25 0.55 -27.06
CA PRO A 319 -3.22 -0.01 -28.01
C PRO A 319 -4.54 0.77 -28.10
N LEU A 320 -4.70 1.86 -27.34
CA LEU A 320 -5.95 2.63 -27.21
C LEU A 320 -5.80 4.13 -27.54
N CYS A 321 -4.60 4.63 -27.84
CA CYS A 321 -4.39 6.01 -28.30
C CYS A 321 -3.14 6.11 -29.18
N PRO A 322 -3.02 7.15 -30.02
CA PRO A 322 -1.81 7.37 -30.82
C PRO A 322 -0.61 7.74 -29.93
N PRO A 323 0.62 7.44 -30.37
CA PRO A 323 1.83 7.95 -29.73
C PRO A 323 1.87 9.49 -29.83
N ARG A 324 2.49 10.12 -28.83
CA ARG A 324 2.68 11.57 -28.76
C ARG A 324 4.05 11.95 -29.35
N PRO A 325 4.23 13.20 -29.82
CA PRO A 325 5.53 13.66 -30.32
C PRO A 325 6.64 13.61 -29.27
N ASP A 326 6.28 13.67 -27.98
CA ASP A 326 7.22 13.67 -26.86
C ASP A 326 7.61 12.25 -26.39
N ASP A 327 7.14 11.18 -27.06
CA ASP A 327 7.31 9.80 -26.60
C ASP A 327 8.68 9.16 -26.96
N GLU A 328 9.57 9.87 -27.66
CA GLU A 328 10.87 9.32 -28.14
C GLU A 328 11.89 9.01 -27.02
N GLU A 329 11.68 9.52 -25.80
CA GLU A 329 12.54 9.27 -24.62
C GLU A 329 11.76 8.63 -23.43
N VAL A 330 10.66 7.92 -23.67
CA VAL A 330 9.78 7.42 -22.60
C VAL A 330 10.14 5.99 -22.14
N GLU A 331 10.50 5.86 -20.86
CA GLU A 331 10.72 4.59 -20.15
C GLU A 331 9.55 3.59 -20.34
N PRO A 332 9.81 2.30 -20.65
CA PRO A 332 8.75 1.31 -20.93
C PRO A 332 7.68 1.16 -19.82
N ASP A 333 8.09 1.32 -18.55
CA ASP A 333 7.18 1.28 -17.40
C ASP A 333 6.18 2.46 -17.38
N ALA A 334 6.53 3.61 -17.96
CA ALA A 334 5.63 4.75 -18.09
C ALA A 334 4.57 4.50 -19.17
N ILE A 335 4.92 3.81 -20.26
CA ILE A 335 3.96 3.38 -21.30
C ILE A 335 2.97 2.36 -20.71
N LEU A 336 3.45 1.44 -19.86
CA LEU A 336 2.58 0.49 -19.13
C LEU A 336 1.67 1.18 -18.10
N GLU A 337 2.13 2.22 -17.39
CA GLU A 337 1.30 3.06 -16.51
C GLU A 337 0.20 3.78 -17.29
N HIS A 338 0.56 4.39 -18.41
CA HIS A 338 -0.35 5.06 -19.32
C HIS A 338 -1.41 4.11 -19.89
N ALA A 339 -0.99 2.95 -20.41
CA ALA A 339 -1.89 1.95 -20.95
C ALA A 339 -2.85 1.39 -19.88
N ALA A 340 -2.42 1.30 -18.62
CA ALA A 340 -3.30 0.89 -17.52
C ALA A 340 -4.48 1.86 -17.29
N GLU A 341 -4.25 3.17 -17.44
CA GLU A 341 -5.29 4.20 -17.32
C GLU A 341 -6.30 4.11 -18.45
N HIS A 342 -5.84 3.92 -19.69
CA HIS A 342 -6.72 3.73 -20.84
C HIS A 342 -7.48 2.40 -20.79
N VAL A 343 -6.85 1.29 -20.41
CA VAL A 343 -7.54 -0.02 -20.27
C VAL A 343 -8.64 0.06 -19.21
N HIS A 344 -8.38 0.72 -18.07
CA HIS A 344 -9.39 0.94 -17.04
C HIS A 344 -10.56 1.81 -17.55
N SER A 345 -10.27 2.95 -18.19
CA SER A 345 -11.29 3.84 -18.76
C SER A 345 -12.11 3.15 -19.84
N PHE A 346 -11.47 2.36 -20.71
CA PHE A 346 -12.13 1.57 -21.74
C PHE A 346 -13.01 0.49 -21.12
N SER A 347 -12.64 -0.11 -19.98
CA SER A 347 -13.49 -1.12 -19.33
C SER A 347 -14.87 -0.60 -18.94
N LEU A 348 -15.00 0.68 -18.58
CA LEU A 348 -16.27 1.28 -18.14
C LEU A 348 -17.33 1.32 -19.26
N GLN A 349 -16.91 1.19 -20.52
CA GLN A 349 -17.83 1.11 -21.67
C GLN A 349 -18.69 -0.17 -21.66
N SER A 350 -18.34 -1.19 -20.87
CA SER A 350 -19.16 -2.39 -20.70
C SER A 350 -20.36 -2.23 -19.75
N LEU A 351 -20.47 -1.10 -19.04
CA LEU A 351 -21.56 -0.87 -18.09
C LEU A 351 -22.93 -0.81 -18.80
N PRO A 352 -24.03 -1.13 -18.10
CA PRO A 352 -25.42 -0.85 -18.48
C PRO A 352 -25.70 0.30 -19.46
N TRP A 353 -26.31 0.04 -20.63
CA TRP A 353 -26.88 1.09 -21.49
C TRP A 353 -28.39 1.20 -21.20
N PRO A 354 -29.03 2.38 -21.35
CA PRO A 354 -30.45 2.57 -21.01
C PRO A 354 -31.39 1.64 -21.79
N ILE A 355 -31.07 1.36 -23.06
CA ILE A 355 -31.83 0.48 -23.93
C ILE A 355 -30.91 -0.70 -24.30
N PRO A 356 -31.25 -1.95 -23.94
CA PRO A 356 -30.53 -3.13 -24.42
C PRO A 356 -30.80 -3.39 -25.91
N GLU A 357 -29.78 -3.81 -26.65
CA GLU A 357 -29.90 -4.17 -28.06
C GLU A 357 -30.76 -5.44 -28.26
N GLU A 358 -31.05 -5.80 -29.52
CA GLU A 358 -32.00 -6.90 -29.83
C GLU A 358 -31.56 -8.26 -29.26
N GLY A 359 -30.31 -8.67 -29.45
CA GLY A 359 -29.78 -9.91 -28.89
C GLY A 359 -29.71 -9.91 -27.35
N GLU A 360 -29.54 -8.75 -26.72
CA GLU A 360 -29.62 -8.61 -25.26
C GLU A 360 -31.07 -8.73 -24.76
N ARG A 361 -32.05 -8.15 -25.48
CA ARG A 361 -33.48 -8.26 -25.17
C ARG A 361 -33.98 -9.70 -25.30
N GLU A 362 -33.63 -10.39 -26.38
CA GLU A 362 -33.94 -11.80 -26.58
C GLU A 362 -33.35 -12.68 -25.47
N TYR A 363 -32.08 -12.46 -25.11
CA TYR A 363 -31.43 -13.17 -24.01
C TYR A 363 -32.14 -12.95 -22.67
N LEU A 364 -32.61 -11.72 -22.40
CA LEU A 364 -33.35 -11.40 -21.18
C LEU A 364 -34.78 -11.96 -21.16
N GLY A 365 -35.39 -12.15 -22.32
CA GLY A 365 -36.77 -12.62 -22.47
C GLY A 365 -37.81 -11.57 -22.04
N ALA A 366 -37.53 -10.29 -22.28
CA ALA A 366 -38.39 -9.17 -21.89
C ALA A 366 -39.19 -8.61 -23.08
N CYS A 367 -40.42 -8.14 -22.84
CA CYS A 367 -41.26 -7.53 -23.86
C CYS A 367 -40.78 -6.10 -24.19
N PRO A 368 -41.06 -5.57 -25.40
CA PRO A 368 -40.68 -4.20 -25.77
C PRO A 368 -41.22 -3.14 -24.80
N ASP A 369 -42.42 -3.35 -24.25
CA ASP A 369 -43.10 -2.39 -23.38
C ASP A 369 -42.56 -2.35 -21.93
N ASP A 370 -41.79 -3.37 -21.48
CA ASP A 370 -41.19 -3.45 -20.13
C ASP A 370 -40.12 -2.35 -19.88
N PHE A 371 -39.81 -1.54 -20.88
CA PHE A 371 -38.75 -0.53 -20.89
C PHE A 371 -39.27 0.91 -21.08
N LEU A 372 -40.59 1.11 -21.14
CA LEU A 372 -41.20 2.43 -21.37
C LEU A 372 -41.29 3.31 -20.12
N ASP A 373 -41.23 2.72 -18.92
CA ASP A 373 -41.01 3.50 -17.70
C ASP A 373 -39.54 3.98 -17.66
N GLY A 374 -39.36 5.30 -17.57
CA GLY A 374 -38.06 5.98 -17.64
C GLY A 374 -37.16 5.75 -16.41
N VAL A 375 -36.72 4.51 -16.19
CA VAL A 375 -35.79 4.16 -15.12
C VAL A 375 -34.41 4.74 -15.44
N ASN A 376 -34.11 5.92 -14.89
CA ASN A 376 -32.80 6.56 -14.97
C ASN A 376 -31.72 5.65 -14.36
N TYR A 377 -31.09 4.86 -15.22
CA TYR A 377 -30.13 3.81 -14.88
C TYR A 377 -28.91 4.38 -14.15
N PHE A 378 -28.46 5.56 -14.58
CA PHE A 378 -27.56 6.47 -13.87
C PHE A 378 -28.12 7.89 -14.01
N ASP A 379 -27.75 8.81 -13.11
CA ASP A 379 -28.08 10.24 -13.25
C ASP A 379 -27.14 10.89 -14.28
N ILE A 380 -27.56 10.90 -15.54
CA ILE A 380 -26.84 11.52 -16.66
C ILE A 380 -27.05 13.04 -16.59
N ALA A 381 -25.97 13.81 -16.55
CA ALA A 381 -26.04 15.26 -16.62
C ALA A 381 -26.46 15.69 -18.05
N SER A 382 -27.63 16.31 -18.16
CA SER A 382 -28.23 16.72 -19.44
C SER A 382 -27.63 18.02 -20.02
N ASP A 383 -26.30 18.12 -20.07
CA ASP A 383 -25.57 19.00 -21.01
C ASP A 383 -24.04 18.83 -20.83
N PRO A 384 -23.26 18.59 -21.89
CA PRO A 384 -21.79 18.56 -21.78
C PRO A 384 -21.19 19.96 -21.50
N ALA A 385 -21.96 21.04 -21.71
CA ALA A 385 -21.56 22.42 -21.44
C ALA A 385 -22.03 22.96 -20.06
N SER A 386 -22.90 22.23 -19.35
CA SER A 386 -23.33 22.56 -17.97
C SER A 386 -22.88 21.50 -16.95
N ALA A 387 -21.88 20.69 -17.33
CA ALA A 387 -21.21 19.74 -16.45
C ALA A 387 -20.49 20.49 -15.32
N ASP A 388 -21.22 20.75 -14.24
CA ASP A 388 -20.76 21.43 -13.04
C ASP A 388 -19.45 20.81 -12.51
N ASP A 389 -18.37 21.59 -12.58
CA ASP A 389 -17.00 21.20 -12.19
C ASP A 389 -16.91 20.72 -10.72
N SER A 390 -17.95 21.00 -9.93
CA SER A 390 -18.20 20.54 -8.56
C SER A 390 -18.07 19.02 -8.35
N TRP A 391 -18.32 18.17 -9.36
CA TRP A 391 -18.10 16.70 -9.24
C TRP A 391 -16.71 16.25 -9.70
N SER A 392 -15.92 17.10 -10.36
CA SER A 392 -14.58 16.76 -10.89
C SER A 392 -13.43 17.35 -10.07
N SER A 393 -13.68 18.36 -9.24
CA SER A 393 -12.68 19.02 -8.39
C SER A 393 -12.83 18.70 -6.89
N ASN A 394 -11.78 18.98 -6.11
CA ASN A 394 -11.77 18.83 -4.66
C ASN A 394 -12.72 19.85 -3.99
N SER A 395 -13.94 19.42 -3.68
CA SER A 395 -14.86 20.17 -2.83
C SER A 395 -14.71 19.72 -1.37
N GLN A 396 -14.16 20.58 -0.51
CA GLN A 396 -14.32 20.43 0.94
C GLN A 396 -15.80 20.70 1.27
N GLU A 397 -16.53 19.69 1.74
CA GLU A 397 -17.91 19.88 2.21
C GLU A 397 -17.90 20.78 3.46
N SER A 398 -18.37 22.02 3.27
CA SER A 398 -18.65 22.96 4.34
C SER A 398 -19.79 22.45 5.21
N ARG A 399 -19.55 22.35 6.52
CA ARG A 399 -20.62 22.13 7.50
C ARG A 399 -21.19 23.48 7.89
N ASP A 400 -22.37 23.81 7.36
CA ASP A 400 -23.16 24.91 7.89
C ASP A 400 -23.61 24.62 9.34
N SER A 401 -23.65 25.70 10.11
CA SER A 401 -23.86 25.71 11.56
C SER A 401 -25.34 25.84 11.95
N ASN A 402 -25.63 25.39 13.17
CA ASN A 402 -26.89 25.53 13.94
C ASN A 402 -28.05 24.60 13.57
N GLU A 403 -28.04 23.40 14.18
CA GLU A 403 -29.14 23.01 15.06
C GLU A 403 -28.57 22.49 16.38
N LEU A 404 -28.98 23.10 17.49
CA LEU A 404 -28.48 22.80 18.84
C LEU A 404 -29.42 21.79 19.50
N GLY A 405 -28.91 20.57 19.72
CA GLY A 405 -29.59 19.50 20.45
C GLY A 405 -28.55 18.61 21.14
N GLU A 406 -28.37 18.86 22.44
CA GLU A 406 -27.55 18.14 23.43
C GLU A 406 -26.94 16.78 22.99
N ALA A 407 -25.66 16.80 22.60
CA ALA A 407 -24.82 15.61 22.44
C ALA A 407 -23.38 15.87 22.91
N SER A 408 -23.25 16.57 24.05
CA SER A 408 -22.00 16.69 24.80
C SER A 408 -21.77 15.41 25.59
N ASP A 409 -21.21 14.36 24.97
CA ASP A 409 -20.46 13.31 25.70
C ASP A 409 -19.79 12.29 24.75
N LEU A 410 -18.52 12.54 24.40
CA LEU A 410 -17.48 11.51 24.38
C LEU A 410 -16.15 12.16 24.76
N VAL A 411 -16.01 12.41 26.06
CA VAL A 411 -14.82 12.93 26.70
C VAL A 411 -13.74 11.84 26.73
N PHE A 412 -12.58 12.08 26.11
CA PHE A 412 -11.34 11.42 26.55
C PHE A 412 -10.90 12.09 27.85
N GLN A 413 -11.23 11.48 28.98
CA GLN A 413 -10.66 11.84 30.27
C GLN A 413 -9.21 11.35 30.32
N ASP A 414 -8.25 12.20 29.97
CA ASP A 414 -6.86 12.00 30.38
C ASP A 414 -6.68 12.62 31.77
N GLN A 415 -7.03 11.85 32.80
CA GLN A 415 -6.77 12.22 34.19
C GLN A 415 -5.30 11.94 34.51
N ASN A 416 -4.44 12.95 34.37
CA ASN A 416 -3.50 13.20 35.46
C ASN A 416 -3.09 14.69 35.57
N PRO A 417 -3.28 15.33 36.75
CA PRO A 417 -2.54 16.52 37.13
C PRO A 417 -1.04 16.20 37.32
N ASP A 418 -0.31 17.17 37.87
CA ASP A 418 1.15 17.18 37.95
C ASP A 418 1.75 15.97 38.68
N VAL A 419 2.37 15.08 37.91
CA VAL A 419 3.35 14.12 38.44
C VAL A 419 4.75 14.72 38.23
N PRO A 420 5.54 14.92 39.29
CA PRO A 420 6.92 15.39 39.18
C PRO A 420 7.76 14.48 38.29
N TRP A 421 8.69 15.07 37.54
CA TRP A 421 9.70 14.31 36.81
C TRP A 421 10.81 13.93 37.79
N GLU A 422 11.14 12.64 37.86
CA GLU A 422 12.35 12.18 38.57
C GLU A 422 13.57 12.31 37.65
N PRO A 423 14.66 12.97 38.09
CA PRO A 423 15.85 13.15 37.27
C PRO A 423 16.48 11.84 36.79
N TYR A 424 17.03 11.91 35.58
CA TYR A 424 18.05 10.97 35.13
C TYR A 424 19.23 11.00 36.11
N ARG A 425 19.44 9.91 36.85
CA ARG A 425 20.47 9.81 37.89
C ARG A 425 21.88 9.62 37.30
N GLY A 426 22.37 10.66 36.64
CA GLY A 426 23.80 10.98 36.60
C GLY A 426 24.18 11.71 37.88
N GLU A 427 25.43 11.56 38.33
CA GLU A 427 25.88 12.00 39.65
C GLU A 427 25.64 13.51 39.89
N GLU A 428 24.89 13.82 40.96
CA GLU A 428 24.64 15.19 41.41
C GLU A 428 25.84 15.70 42.22
N ASP A 429 26.42 16.82 41.82
CA ASP A 429 27.19 17.67 42.72
C ASP A 429 26.48 19.02 42.83
N SER A 430 25.73 19.20 43.92
CA SER A 430 24.75 20.27 44.06
C SER A 430 25.33 21.48 44.76
N SER A 431 25.64 22.52 43.99
CA SER A 431 25.99 23.85 44.51
C SER A 431 24.97 24.90 44.03
N GLN A 432 24.40 25.63 44.99
CA GLN A 432 23.38 26.65 44.73
C GLN A 432 24.01 27.87 44.02
N VAL A 433 23.36 28.36 42.95
CA VAL A 433 23.77 29.60 42.27
C VAL A 433 22.68 30.67 42.43
N SER A 434 23.13 31.87 42.75
CA SER A 434 22.35 33.07 43.07
C SER A 434 21.75 33.77 41.84
N SER A 435 20.73 34.58 42.08
CA SER A 435 19.78 35.13 41.09
C SER A 435 20.27 36.29 40.20
N ASP A 436 21.58 36.42 39.96
CA ASP A 436 22.16 37.49 39.12
C ASP A 436 23.25 36.93 38.17
N SER A 437 22.85 36.00 37.32
CA SER A 437 23.66 35.56 36.17
C SER A 437 23.04 36.09 34.87
N PRO A 438 23.83 36.48 33.86
CA PRO A 438 23.29 36.84 32.54
C PRO A 438 22.53 35.64 31.93
N PRO A 439 21.49 35.87 31.10
CA PRO A 439 20.64 34.82 30.57
C PRO A 439 21.47 33.77 29.83
N SER A 440 21.12 32.50 30.03
CA SER A 440 21.76 31.39 29.34
C SER A 440 21.50 31.52 27.82
N LYS A 441 22.47 31.16 26.98
CA LYS A 441 22.29 31.12 25.52
C LYS A 441 21.06 30.28 25.09
N MET A 442 20.64 29.30 25.91
CA MET A 442 19.40 28.53 25.68
C MET A 442 18.12 29.25 26.11
N GLU A 443 18.17 30.16 27.07
CA GLU A 443 17.05 30.99 27.49
C GLU A 443 16.65 31.96 26.36
N ASP A 444 17.63 32.68 25.77
CA ASP A 444 17.42 33.54 24.60
C ASP A 444 16.81 32.77 23.42
N ILE A 445 17.27 31.52 23.20
CA ILE A 445 16.71 30.64 22.16
C ILE A 445 15.26 30.24 22.51
N ALA A 446 14.97 29.90 23.76
CA ALA A 446 13.62 29.59 24.21
C ALA A 446 12.68 30.81 24.04
N VAL A 447 13.16 32.03 24.32
CA VAL A 447 12.43 33.28 24.09
C VAL A 447 12.15 33.49 22.61
N ARG A 448 13.14 33.36 21.72
CA ARG A 448 12.95 33.49 20.26
C ARG A 448 11.89 32.52 19.74
N LEU A 449 11.99 31.24 20.12
CA LEU A 449 11.04 30.21 19.69
C LEU A 449 9.64 30.43 20.31
N ALA A 450 9.56 30.92 21.55
CA ALA A 450 8.30 31.24 22.19
C ALA A 450 7.61 32.40 21.47
N THR A 451 8.35 33.45 21.11
CA THR A 451 7.85 34.59 20.32
C THR A 451 7.33 34.15 18.96
N ALA A 452 8.06 33.29 18.25
CA ALA A 452 7.66 32.75 16.95
C ALA A 452 6.33 31.97 16.97
N LEU A 453 6.03 31.31 18.10
CA LEU A 453 4.85 30.46 18.27
C LEU A 453 3.65 31.16 18.96
N LYS A 454 3.88 32.29 19.64
CA LYS A 454 2.98 32.92 20.64
C LYS A 454 1.57 33.28 20.17
N ASP A 455 1.42 33.85 18.98
CA ASP A 455 0.16 34.45 18.54
C ASP A 455 -0.75 33.42 17.85
N ASN A 456 -1.74 32.91 18.58
CA ASN A 456 -2.72 31.95 18.05
C ASN A 456 -3.58 32.49 16.89
N SER A 457 -3.69 33.81 16.72
CA SER A 457 -4.49 34.45 15.66
C SER A 457 -3.70 34.74 14.39
N ARG A 458 -2.38 34.49 14.39
CA ARG A 458 -1.51 34.64 13.22
C ARG A 458 -0.85 33.32 12.85
N ARG A 459 -0.31 33.25 11.63
CA ARG A 459 0.60 32.19 11.23
C ARG A 459 1.86 32.24 12.10
N PRO A 460 2.39 31.11 12.59
CA PRO A 460 3.64 31.10 13.32
C PRO A 460 4.79 31.53 12.41
N ASP A 461 5.76 32.23 12.98
CA ASP A 461 7.00 32.52 12.27
C ASP A 461 7.84 31.23 12.18
N THR A 462 8.18 30.83 10.96
CA THR A 462 8.92 29.59 10.71
C THR A 462 10.44 29.77 10.70
N GLU A 463 10.94 30.99 10.48
CA GLU A 463 12.38 31.26 10.32
C GLU A 463 13.18 30.88 11.59
N PRO A 464 12.76 31.25 12.82
CA PRO A 464 13.44 30.82 14.04
C PRO A 464 13.44 29.30 14.27
N LEU A 465 12.45 28.56 13.74
CA LEU A 465 12.43 27.09 13.84
C LEU A 465 13.47 26.45 12.91
N ILE A 466 13.62 26.99 11.70
CA ILE A 466 14.54 26.53 10.66
C ILE A 466 16.00 26.82 11.04
N ASP A 467 16.29 28.03 11.52
CA ASP A 467 17.65 28.44 11.86
C ASP A 467 18.22 27.74 13.10
N ILE A 468 17.34 27.39 14.04
CA ILE A 468 17.75 26.94 15.38
C ILE A 468 17.73 25.42 15.48
N LEU A 469 16.58 24.78 15.25
CA LEU A 469 16.39 23.37 15.65
C LEU A 469 17.37 22.38 14.97
N PRO A 470 17.67 22.47 13.66
CA PRO A 470 18.66 21.60 13.01
C PRO A 470 20.09 21.76 13.56
N GLY A 471 20.43 22.94 14.07
CA GLY A 471 21.76 23.27 14.59
C GLY A 471 22.02 22.79 16.01
N LEU A 472 21.00 22.41 16.78
CA LEU A 472 21.15 21.99 18.18
C LEU A 472 21.54 20.52 18.33
N THR A 473 22.34 20.20 19.35
CA THR A 473 22.60 18.80 19.75
C THR A 473 21.40 18.18 20.49
N HIS A 474 21.44 16.87 20.73
CA HIS A 474 20.39 16.19 21.51
C HIS A 474 20.27 16.78 22.93
N GLU A 475 21.41 17.05 23.56
CA GLU A 475 21.56 17.59 24.91
C GLU A 475 21.04 19.04 24.95
N GLN A 476 21.38 19.85 23.95
CA GLN A 476 20.88 21.21 23.80
C GLN A 476 19.36 21.25 23.55
N ILE A 477 18.79 20.28 22.82
CA ILE A 477 17.33 20.14 22.68
C ILE A 477 16.67 19.74 24.01
N MET A 478 17.30 18.87 24.82
CA MET A 478 16.78 18.54 26.16
C MET A 478 16.80 19.77 27.09
N GLU A 479 17.86 20.56 27.04
CA GLU A 479 17.97 21.80 27.80
C GLU A 479 16.96 22.87 27.33
N LEU A 480 16.81 23.05 26.01
CA LEU A 480 15.79 23.92 25.43
C LEU A 480 14.38 23.50 25.87
N ARG A 481 14.08 22.20 25.93
CA ARG A 481 12.80 21.69 26.44
C ARG A 481 12.57 22.07 27.91
N ARG A 482 13.63 22.12 28.73
CA ARG A 482 13.58 22.54 30.14
C ARG A 482 13.28 24.05 30.22
N GLU A 483 14.07 24.88 29.56
CA GLU A 483 13.91 26.34 29.60
C GLU A 483 12.58 26.80 28.99
N TYR A 484 12.18 26.24 27.85
CA TYR A 484 10.88 26.57 27.24
C TYR A 484 9.70 26.23 28.15
N LYS A 485 9.80 25.14 28.93
CA LYS A 485 8.78 24.73 29.90
C LYS A 485 8.71 25.69 31.10
N LEU A 486 9.83 26.31 31.48
CA LEU A 486 9.87 27.33 32.54
C LEU A 486 9.26 28.65 32.05
N LEU A 487 9.58 29.06 30.82
CA LEU A 487 9.16 30.30 30.18
C LEU A 487 7.68 30.30 29.74
N VAL A 488 7.25 29.28 29.01
CA VAL A 488 5.92 29.24 28.38
C VAL A 488 4.96 28.45 29.27
N ARG A 489 4.13 29.15 30.01
CA ARG A 489 3.13 28.59 30.94
C ARG A 489 1.72 28.96 30.52
N VAL A 490 0.78 28.01 30.66
CA VAL A 490 -0.62 28.16 30.20
C VAL A 490 -1.59 27.67 31.27
N GLY A 491 -2.78 28.29 31.31
CA GLY A 491 -3.86 27.98 32.25
C GLY A 491 -3.69 28.63 33.63
N ALA A 492 -4.74 28.51 34.46
CA ALA A 492 -4.74 29.08 35.81
C ALA A 492 -3.64 28.49 36.72
N GLU A 493 -3.31 27.20 36.49
CA GLU A 493 -2.29 26.45 37.25
C GLU A 493 -0.85 26.72 36.78
N GLN A 494 -0.62 27.62 35.81
CA GLN A 494 0.72 27.97 35.30
C GLN A 494 1.54 26.76 34.83
N LYS A 495 0.88 25.79 34.17
CA LYS A 495 1.50 24.56 33.67
C LYS A 495 2.43 24.85 32.51
N GLY A 496 3.68 24.41 32.65
CA GLY A 496 4.73 24.61 31.65
C GLY A 496 4.51 23.78 30.39
N VAL A 497 4.59 24.42 29.22
CA VAL A 497 4.32 23.83 27.91
C VAL A 497 5.57 23.13 27.35
N ASN A 498 5.41 21.92 26.83
CA ASN A 498 6.47 21.23 26.10
C ASN A 498 6.59 21.83 24.68
N ILE A 499 7.80 22.27 24.30
CA ILE A 499 8.05 22.94 23.00
C ILE A 499 7.63 22.10 21.79
N ALA A 500 7.91 20.78 21.78
CA ALA A 500 7.49 19.92 20.68
C ALA A 500 5.96 19.86 20.57
N LYS A 501 5.23 19.73 21.68
CA LYS A 501 3.76 19.83 21.67
C LYS A 501 3.26 21.18 21.15
N HIS A 502 3.92 22.28 21.52
CA HIS A 502 3.57 23.63 21.05
C HIS A 502 3.79 23.77 19.53
N ILE A 503 4.96 23.33 19.02
CA ILE A 503 5.28 23.27 17.58
C ILE A 503 4.21 22.47 16.83
N ARG A 504 3.86 21.27 17.31
CA ARG A 504 2.80 20.45 16.70
C ARG A 504 1.49 21.22 16.59
N GLN A 505 1.01 21.77 17.70
CA GLN A 505 -0.26 22.48 17.75
C GLN A 505 -0.32 23.68 16.80
N ARG A 506 0.78 24.43 16.65
CA ARG A 506 0.81 25.68 15.87
C ARG A 506 1.08 25.46 14.39
N LEU A 507 1.91 24.48 14.02
CA LEU A 507 2.27 24.23 12.61
C LEU A 507 1.38 23.20 11.91
N GLN A 508 0.70 22.31 12.65
CA GLN A 508 -0.16 21.28 12.05
C GLN A 508 -1.24 21.80 11.07
N PRO A 509 -1.92 22.94 11.32
CA PRO A 509 -2.89 23.48 10.35
C PRO A 509 -2.26 24.23 9.17
N GLU A 510 -0.97 24.58 9.22
CA GLU A 510 -0.29 25.43 8.21
C GLU A 510 0.60 24.62 7.26
N ASP A 511 1.49 23.77 7.79
CA ASP A 511 2.35 22.88 7.02
C ASP A 511 2.61 21.58 7.80
N GLU A 512 1.93 20.50 7.38
CA GLU A 512 2.03 19.19 8.02
C GLU A 512 3.44 18.56 7.92
N ASN A 513 4.23 18.92 6.89
CA ASN A 513 5.57 18.35 6.68
C ASN A 513 6.62 19.10 7.52
N LEU A 514 6.59 20.44 7.50
CA LEU A 514 7.41 21.25 8.40
C LEU A 514 7.08 20.94 9.87
N MET A 515 5.79 20.81 10.21
CA MET A 515 5.35 20.40 11.53
C MET A 515 6.02 19.10 11.96
N LYS A 516 5.98 18.05 11.13
CA LYS A 516 6.60 16.75 11.43
C LYS A 516 8.12 16.86 11.60
N ALA A 517 8.80 17.63 10.76
CA ALA A 517 10.25 17.83 10.83
C ALA A 517 10.68 18.58 12.10
N CYS A 518 10.07 19.74 12.37
CA CYS A 518 10.30 20.51 13.59
C CYS A 518 9.92 19.72 14.85
N TYR A 519 8.78 19.01 14.84
CA TYR A 519 8.31 18.19 15.95
C TYR A 519 9.30 17.07 16.28
N ALA A 520 9.68 16.25 15.29
CA ALA A 520 10.59 15.14 15.50
C ALA A 520 11.98 15.62 15.96
N THR A 521 12.47 16.74 15.42
CA THR A 521 13.73 17.35 15.87
C THR A 521 13.63 17.84 17.33
N ALA A 522 12.52 18.50 17.70
CA ALA A 522 12.26 18.98 19.06
C ALA A 522 11.98 17.87 20.10
N LEU A 523 11.68 16.64 19.67
CA LEU A 523 11.69 15.47 20.55
C LEU A 523 13.12 15.04 20.93
N GLY A 524 14.11 15.35 20.10
CA GLY A 524 15.48 14.86 20.28
C GLY A 524 15.66 13.39 19.88
N ARG A 525 16.92 12.95 19.83
CA ARG A 525 17.37 11.68 19.24
C ARG A 525 16.44 10.50 19.51
N TRP A 526 16.30 10.05 20.76
CA TRP A 526 15.65 8.78 21.07
C TRP A 526 14.11 8.84 21.10
N GLU A 527 13.52 9.92 21.61
CA GLU A 527 12.06 10.11 21.61
C GLU A 527 11.53 10.33 20.18
N SER A 528 12.33 10.88 19.26
CA SER A 528 11.98 10.98 17.83
C SER A 528 11.86 9.61 17.15
N GLU A 529 12.78 8.70 17.45
CA GLU A 529 12.78 7.33 16.93
C GLU A 529 11.60 6.52 17.50
N ALA A 530 11.31 6.70 18.80
CA ALA A 530 10.13 6.13 19.43
C ALA A 530 8.81 6.67 18.82
N TYR A 531 8.77 7.94 18.39
CA TYR A 531 7.67 8.52 17.62
C TYR A 531 7.54 7.89 16.22
N TRP A 532 8.64 7.67 15.50
CA TRP A 532 8.59 6.98 14.19
C TRP A 532 8.09 5.54 14.32
N VAL A 533 8.51 4.83 15.36
CA VAL A 533 8.02 3.48 15.72
C VAL A 533 6.62 3.52 16.33
N ASN A 534 6.09 4.66 16.75
CA ASN A 534 4.67 4.80 17.11
C ASN A 534 3.81 4.87 15.84
N ILE A 535 4.21 5.64 14.81
CA ILE A 535 3.38 5.88 13.63
C ILE A 535 3.46 4.82 12.51
N TRP A 536 4.20 3.71 12.72
CA TRP A 536 4.28 2.59 11.76
C TRP A 536 2.91 1.95 11.44
N TYR A 537 1.96 2.06 12.36
CA TYR A 537 0.60 1.52 12.24
C TYR A 537 -0.40 2.64 12.52
N HIS A 538 -0.89 3.30 11.46
CA HIS A 538 -1.82 4.42 11.54
C HIS A 538 -2.72 4.45 10.29
N ASN A 539 -4.05 4.64 10.49
CA ASN A 539 -5.07 4.68 9.42
C ASN A 539 -5.04 3.46 8.49
N ASP A 540 -4.99 2.24 9.06
CA ASP A 540 -4.97 0.95 8.35
C ASP A 540 -3.86 0.78 7.29
N LYS A 541 -2.81 1.61 7.34
CA LYS A 541 -1.60 1.50 6.50
C LYS A 541 -0.42 1.08 7.36
N VAL A 542 0.15 -0.08 7.03
CA VAL A 542 1.36 -0.61 7.68
C VAL A 542 2.60 -0.05 6.98
N ARG A 543 3.39 0.73 7.73
CA ARG A 543 4.64 1.38 7.30
C ARG A 543 5.83 0.66 7.92
N HIS A 544 6.02 -0.58 7.51
CA HIS A 544 7.04 -1.49 8.04
C HIS A 544 8.46 -0.94 7.87
N GLU A 545 8.70 -0.11 6.86
CA GLU A 545 9.96 0.61 6.59
C GLU A 545 10.42 1.42 7.81
N LEU A 546 9.51 2.16 8.47
CA LEU A 546 9.82 2.92 9.68
C LEU A 546 10.17 1.99 10.85
N LEU A 547 9.43 0.89 11.01
CA LEU A 547 9.69 -0.08 12.09
C LEU A 547 11.05 -0.78 11.91
N ILE A 548 11.41 -1.09 10.66
CA ILE A 548 12.68 -1.70 10.28
C ILE A 548 13.84 -0.71 10.50
N GLU A 549 13.79 0.48 9.91
CA GLU A 549 14.89 1.46 9.97
C GLU A 549 15.20 1.98 11.37
N VAL A 550 14.22 1.99 12.27
CA VAL A 550 14.46 2.42 13.64
C VAL A 550 15.13 1.33 14.46
N LEU A 551 14.64 0.08 14.39
CA LEU A 551 15.02 -0.98 15.33
C LEU A 551 16.12 -1.91 14.79
N MET A 552 16.09 -2.25 13.50
CA MET A 552 16.96 -3.30 12.95
C MET A 552 18.41 -2.82 12.83
N GLY A 553 19.35 -3.60 13.37
CA GLY A 553 20.77 -3.25 13.38
C GLY A 553 21.18 -2.23 14.46
N ARG A 554 20.32 -1.92 15.44
CA ARG A 554 20.68 -1.13 16.62
C ARG A 554 21.51 -1.92 17.63
N THR A 555 22.16 -1.21 18.53
CA THR A 555 22.78 -1.74 19.77
C THR A 555 21.74 -1.86 20.90
N ASN A 556 22.02 -2.68 21.92
CA ASN A 556 21.11 -2.84 23.07
C ASN A 556 20.87 -1.52 23.82
N ASN A 557 21.91 -0.70 23.96
CA ASN A 557 21.80 0.62 24.57
C ASN A 557 20.89 1.56 23.77
N GLU A 558 20.99 1.58 22.44
CA GLU A 558 20.06 2.35 21.60
C GLU A 558 18.62 1.85 21.72
N ILE A 559 18.39 0.53 21.70
CA ILE A 559 17.05 -0.06 21.88
C ILE A 559 16.46 0.32 23.23
N ARG A 560 17.27 0.27 24.30
CA ARG A 560 16.86 0.74 25.62
C ARG A 560 16.46 2.22 25.59
N LEU A 561 17.28 3.09 25.01
CA LEU A 561 16.98 4.53 24.93
C LEU A 561 15.72 4.84 24.09
N ILE A 562 15.46 4.05 23.04
CA ILE A 562 14.22 4.13 22.24
C ILE A 562 13.00 3.67 23.07
N ASN A 563 13.12 2.57 23.82
CA ASN A 563 12.08 2.11 24.74
C ASN A 563 11.81 3.14 25.85
N ASP A 564 12.86 3.67 26.48
CA ASP A 564 12.79 4.71 27.52
C ASP A 564 12.18 6.03 26.98
N GLY A 565 12.22 6.26 25.67
CA GLY A 565 11.55 7.36 24.97
C GLY A 565 10.11 7.08 24.49
N PHE A 566 9.63 5.82 24.53
CA PHE A 566 8.31 5.47 24.00
C PHE A 566 7.17 5.91 24.93
N ARG A 567 6.16 6.60 24.39
CA ARG A 567 5.00 7.09 25.13
C ARG A 567 3.71 6.73 24.39
N ASP A 568 2.90 5.88 25.02
CA ASP A 568 1.59 5.46 24.55
C ASP A 568 0.81 4.80 25.70
N LYS A 569 -0.09 5.55 26.34
CA LYS A 569 -0.86 5.09 27.50
C LYS A 569 -1.75 3.89 27.18
N LYS A 570 -2.18 3.69 25.93
CA LYS A 570 -2.97 2.51 25.52
C LYS A 570 -2.23 1.19 25.77
N TYR A 571 -0.89 1.20 25.74
CA TYR A 571 -0.05 0.03 25.98
C TYR A 571 0.88 0.21 27.19
N GLY A 572 0.50 1.08 28.14
CA GLY A 572 1.28 1.34 29.36
C GLY A 572 2.69 1.85 29.10
N ASP A 573 2.87 2.69 28.08
CA ASP A 573 4.17 3.18 27.61
C ASP A 573 5.16 2.04 27.21
N SER A 574 4.64 0.86 26.84
CA SER A 574 5.45 -0.28 26.38
C SER A 574 5.38 -0.48 24.86
N LEU A 575 6.51 -0.24 24.19
CA LEU A 575 6.67 -0.56 22.77
C LEU A 575 6.49 -2.08 22.52
N THR A 576 7.10 -2.92 23.34
CA THR A 576 6.95 -4.38 23.28
C THR A 576 5.49 -4.81 23.45
N GLY A 577 4.75 -4.18 24.39
CA GLY A 577 3.31 -4.38 24.56
C GLY A 577 2.53 -4.04 23.29
N ARG A 578 2.84 -2.90 22.65
CA ARG A 578 2.20 -2.48 21.41
C ARG A 578 2.49 -3.40 20.23
N VAL A 579 3.74 -3.81 20.02
CA VAL A 579 4.09 -4.75 18.93
C VAL A 579 3.39 -6.10 19.13
N ARG A 580 3.25 -6.57 20.38
CA ARG A 580 2.47 -7.78 20.70
C ARG A 580 0.99 -7.62 20.34
N ALA A 581 0.38 -6.48 20.66
CA ALA A 581 -1.04 -6.21 20.46
C ALA A 581 -1.44 -5.90 18.99
N GLU A 582 -0.67 -5.09 18.27
CA GLU A 582 -1.09 -4.56 16.96
C GLU A 582 -0.52 -5.35 15.77
N LEU A 583 0.70 -5.90 15.87
CA LEU A 583 1.31 -6.67 14.78
C LEU A 583 0.78 -8.10 14.76
N THR A 584 -0.47 -8.29 14.34
CA THR A 584 -1.21 -9.56 14.47
C THR A 584 -1.46 -10.31 13.16
N GLU A 585 -1.42 -9.64 12.00
CA GLU A 585 -1.67 -10.29 10.71
C GLU A 585 -0.63 -11.39 10.42
N ALA A 586 -1.08 -12.57 9.98
CA ALA A 586 -0.24 -13.76 9.83
C ALA A 586 1.00 -13.55 8.93
N LYS A 587 0.88 -12.79 7.84
CA LYS A 587 1.99 -12.42 6.93
C LYS A 587 3.12 -11.62 7.64
N PHE A 588 2.83 -10.98 8.77
CA PHE A 588 3.80 -10.20 9.53
C PHE A 588 4.38 -10.96 10.74
N LYS A 589 3.98 -12.23 10.96
CA LYS A 589 4.44 -13.01 12.12
C LYS A 589 5.96 -13.09 12.25
N LYS A 590 6.69 -13.21 11.13
CA LYS A 590 8.15 -13.30 11.13
C LYS A 590 8.82 -11.96 11.46
N LEU A 591 8.34 -10.85 10.88
CA LEU A 591 8.74 -9.49 11.28
C LEU A 591 8.46 -9.24 12.76
N LYS A 592 7.28 -9.61 13.26
CA LYS A 592 6.93 -9.51 14.69
C LYS A 592 7.97 -10.20 15.57
N ASN A 593 8.30 -11.44 15.24
CA ASN A 593 9.27 -12.22 16.00
C ASN A 593 10.67 -11.58 15.97
N ALA A 594 11.13 -11.11 14.82
CA ALA A 594 12.40 -10.38 14.71
C ALA A 594 12.40 -9.07 15.50
N VAL A 595 11.32 -8.29 15.45
CA VAL A 595 11.18 -7.06 16.24
C VAL A 595 11.19 -7.36 17.74
N LEU A 596 10.50 -8.41 18.19
CA LEU A 596 10.52 -8.81 19.61
C LEU A 596 11.92 -9.28 20.06
N LEU A 597 12.63 -10.08 19.25
CA LEU A 597 14.02 -10.48 19.50
C LEU A 597 14.98 -9.28 19.63
N VAL A 598 14.74 -8.21 18.88
CA VAL A 598 15.52 -6.96 19.00
C VAL A 598 15.11 -6.18 20.26
N LEU A 599 13.81 -6.08 20.55
CA LEU A 599 13.28 -5.36 21.72
C LEU A 599 13.61 -6.04 23.06
N ASP A 600 13.93 -7.34 23.06
CA ASP A 600 14.44 -8.05 24.24
C ASP A 600 15.86 -7.57 24.65
N GLY A 601 16.58 -6.86 23.78
CA GLY A 601 17.82 -6.16 24.14
C GLY A 601 19.02 -7.05 24.46
N ASN A 602 19.09 -8.24 23.86
CA ASN A 602 20.12 -9.27 24.11
C ASN A 602 21.06 -9.51 22.93
N ARG A 603 21.24 -8.51 22.03
CA ARG A 603 22.17 -8.60 20.91
C ARG A 603 23.60 -8.77 21.45
N MET A 604 24.45 -9.51 20.73
CA MET A 604 25.87 -9.64 21.02
C MET A 604 26.53 -8.26 21.07
N GLU A 605 27.14 -7.93 22.21
CA GLU A 605 27.86 -6.67 22.42
C GLU A 605 29.18 -6.64 21.65
N GLU A 606 29.58 -5.45 21.19
CA GLU A 606 30.93 -5.20 20.63
C GLU A 606 31.88 -4.60 21.67
N ILE A 607 31.34 -4.05 22.76
CA ILE A 607 32.08 -3.30 23.76
C ILE A 607 31.73 -3.87 25.14
N SER A 608 32.74 -4.25 25.90
CA SER A 608 32.59 -4.69 27.29
C SER A 608 32.09 -3.56 28.19
N ALA A 609 31.56 -3.91 29.38
CA ALA A 609 31.21 -2.93 30.42
C ALA A 609 32.39 -2.01 30.84
N SER A 610 33.63 -2.37 30.50
CA SER A 610 34.85 -1.57 30.75
C SER A 610 35.24 -0.64 29.59
N GLY A 611 34.42 -0.53 28.54
CA GLY A 611 34.70 0.28 27.34
C GLY A 611 35.68 -0.37 26.35
N ARG A 612 36.21 -1.56 26.65
CA ARG A 612 37.11 -2.30 25.74
C ARG A 612 36.32 -3.04 24.68
N VAL A 613 36.78 -2.96 23.42
CA VAL A 613 36.24 -3.73 22.29
C VAL A 613 36.45 -5.22 22.54
N LEU A 614 35.39 -6.02 22.34
CA LEU A 614 35.41 -7.48 22.49
C LEU A 614 36.00 -8.14 21.25
N GLU A 615 36.75 -9.23 21.45
CA GLU A 615 37.30 -10.06 20.38
C GLU A 615 36.20 -10.91 19.72
N VAL A 616 36.41 -11.27 18.45
CA VAL A 616 35.45 -12.09 17.69
C VAL A 616 35.74 -13.56 17.93
N ASP A 617 34.73 -14.32 18.39
CA ASP A 617 34.82 -15.79 18.47
C ASP A 617 34.79 -16.39 17.05
N HIS A 618 35.98 -16.67 16.51
CA HIS A 618 36.14 -17.25 15.17
C HIS A 618 35.57 -18.68 15.06
N ASP A 619 35.42 -19.43 16.16
CA ASP A 619 34.75 -20.73 16.12
C ASP A 619 33.24 -20.57 16.05
N LEU A 620 32.67 -19.55 16.70
CA LEU A 620 31.27 -19.17 16.51
C LEU A 620 31.02 -18.63 15.09
N VAL A 621 31.94 -17.84 14.53
CA VAL A 621 31.86 -17.39 13.13
C VAL A 621 31.78 -18.60 12.19
N ARG A 622 32.65 -19.62 12.38
CA ARG A 622 32.61 -20.85 11.56
C ARG A 622 31.28 -21.60 11.69
N ARG A 623 30.81 -21.81 12.93
CA ARG A 623 29.51 -22.45 13.20
C ARG A 623 28.34 -21.69 12.58
N ASP A 624 28.33 -20.36 12.66
CA ASP A 624 27.27 -19.54 12.06
C ASP A 624 27.33 -19.59 10.53
N VAL A 625 28.53 -19.61 9.91
CA VAL A 625 28.69 -19.74 8.44
C VAL A 625 28.13 -21.08 7.94
N GLU A 626 28.52 -22.18 8.57
CA GLU A 626 28.02 -23.53 8.28
C GLU A 626 26.49 -23.58 8.45
N ARG A 627 26.00 -23.08 9.60
CA ARG A 627 24.57 -23.11 9.94
C ARG A 627 23.72 -22.25 9.02
N LEU A 628 24.18 -21.05 8.65
CA LEU A 628 23.48 -20.18 7.70
C LEU A 628 23.40 -20.83 6.31
N ASN A 629 24.44 -21.56 5.89
CA ASN A 629 24.41 -22.32 4.64
C ASN A 629 23.37 -23.45 4.69
N GLU A 630 23.38 -24.27 5.75
CA GLU A 630 22.35 -25.30 5.96
C GLU A 630 20.94 -24.72 5.88
N ILE A 631 20.69 -23.61 6.56
CA ILE A 631 19.38 -22.96 6.62
C ILE A 631 18.93 -22.45 5.25
N LEU A 632 19.82 -21.84 4.45
CA LEU A 632 19.48 -21.33 3.12
C LEU A 632 18.94 -22.42 2.19
N TYR A 633 19.50 -23.63 2.27
CA TYR A 633 19.13 -24.76 1.40
C TYR A 633 18.18 -25.77 2.06
N SER A 634 17.78 -25.60 3.33
CA SER A 634 16.80 -26.46 3.99
C SER A 634 15.35 -26.22 3.50
N ASN A 635 14.45 -27.16 3.84
CA ASN A 635 13.00 -27.04 3.65
C ASN A 635 12.27 -26.50 4.90
N GLU A 636 12.99 -26.06 5.93
CA GLU A 636 12.42 -25.52 7.17
C GLU A 636 12.05 -24.03 7.05
N ASP A 637 11.56 -23.42 8.14
CA ASP A 637 11.29 -21.97 8.20
C ASP A 637 12.58 -21.14 8.25
N LYS A 638 13.31 -21.14 7.14
CA LYS A 638 14.63 -20.51 6.98
C LYS A 638 14.64 -19.02 7.29
N GLU A 639 13.54 -18.33 7.01
CA GLU A 639 13.39 -16.91 7.32
C GLU A 639 13.51 -16.64 8.82
N THR A 640 12.77 -17.38 9.64
CA THR A 640 12.83 -17.24 11.11
C THR A 640 14.21 -17.62 11.65
N LEU A 641 14.85 -18.64 11.08
CA LEU A 641 16.17 -19.12 11.51
C LEU A 641 17.33 -18.20 11.08
N ILE A 642 17.27 -17.56 9.91
CA ILE A 642 18.24 -16.53 9.51
C ILE A 642 18.06 -15.30 10.39
N LEU A 643 16.81 -14.86 10.62
CA LEU A 643 16.52 -13.69 11.45
C LEU A 643 17.00 -13.87 12.90
N SER A 644 16.90 -15.07 13.49
CA SER A 644 17.37 -15.31 14.87
C SER A 644 18.89 -15.25 15.02
N ILE A 645 19.66 -15.47 13.94
CA ILE A 645 21.11 -15.26 13.91
C ILE A 645 21.42 -13.78 13.60
N VAL A 646 20.92 -13.28 12.47
CA VAL A 646 21.27 -11.95 11.92
C VAL A 646 20.83 -10.79 12.83
N THR A 647 19.74 -10.92 13.58
CA THR A 647 19.33 -9.87 14.56
C THR A 647 20.14 -9.91 15.85
N GLN A 648 20.72 -11.05 16.22
CA GLN A 648 21.37 -11.25 17.53
C GLN A 648 22.90 -11.17 17.49
N ARG A 649 23.53 -11.26 16.31
CA ARG A 649 24.99 -11.07 16.17
C ARG A 649 25.36 -9.60 16.02
N SER A 650 26.57 -9.25 16.45
CA SER A 650 27.14 -7.92 16.31
C SER A 650 27.53 -7.61 14.85
N ASP A 651 27.71 -6.34 14.50
CA ASP A 651 28.11 -5.95 13.14
C ASP A 651 29.52 -6.47 12.84
N ARG A 652 30.43 -6.45 13.81
CA ARG A 652 31.79 -7.00 13.71
C ARG A 652 31.78 -8.51 13.47
N HIS A 653 30.94 -9.26 14.19
CA HIS A 653 30.79 -10.70 13.99
C HIS A 653 30.18 -11.01 12.62
N LEU A 654 29.14 -10.29 12.22
CA LEU A 654 28.49 -10.47 10.92
C LEU A 654 29.42 -10.14 9.75
N ARG A 655 30.31 -9.14 9.87
CA ARG A 655 31.36 -8.87 8.86
C ARG A 655 32.28 -10.07 8.64
N GLU A 656 32.75 -10.71 9.71
CA GLU A 656 33.59 -11.91 9.59
C GLU A 656 32.80 -13.14 9.09
N VAL A 657 31.51 -13.27 9.46
CA VAL A 657 30.60 -14.29 8.89
C VAL A 657 30.44 -14.11 7.39
N LEU A 658 30.13 -12.90 6.90
CA LEU A 658 29.99 -12.62 5.46
C LEU A 658 31.28 -12.95 4.69
N LYS A 659 32.42 -12.51 5.22
CA LYS A 659 33.76 -12.75 4.64
C LYS A 659 34.11 -14.25 4.59
N LEU A 660 33.93 -14.97 5.69
CA LEU A 660 34.23 -16.41 5.74
C LEU A 660 33.24 -17.22 4.89
N TYR A 661 31.97 -16.83 4.80
CA TYR A 661 30.98 -17.47 3.94
C TYR A 661 31.42 -17.40 2.47
N THR A 662 31.79 -16.22 1.98
CA THR A 662 32.29 -16.02 0.61
C THR A 662 33.58 -16.80 0.34
N GLN A 663 34.48 -16.93 1.32
CA GLN A 663 35.68 -17.77 1.19
C GLN A 663 35.36 -19.28 1.16
N THR A 664 34.39 -19.73 1.97
CA THR A 664 34.04 -21.15 2.11
C THR A 664 33.23 -21.66 0.92
N PHE A 665 32.29 -20.86 0.42
CA PHE A 665 31.33 -21.26 -0.60
C PHE A 665 31.65 -20.64 -1.98
N GLY A 666 32.93 -20.63 -2.36
CA GLY A 666 33.35 -20.37 -3.74
C GLY A 666 32.96 -18.99 -4.30
N GLY A 667 33.02 -17.94 -3.47
CA GLY A 667 32.70 -16.57 -3.89
C GLY A 667 31.23 -16.17 -3.71
N VAL A 668 30.35 -17.05 -3.23
CA VAL A 668 28.93 -16.71 -3.02
C VAL A 668 28.78 -15.62 -1.95
N ASN A 669 27.97 -14.59 -2.24
CA ASN A 669 27.61 -13.55 -1.29
C ASN A 669 26.35 -13.97 -0.51
N PHE A 670 26.52 -14.24 0.79
CA PHE A 670 25.42 -14.64 1.68
C PHE A 670 24.26 -13.63 1.70
N ALA A 671 24.55 -12.33 1.75
CA ALA A 671 23.50 -11.31 1.85
C ALA A 671 22.59 -11.31 0.61
N MET A 672 23.20 -11.39 -0.58
CA MET A 672 22.46 -11.51 -1.84
C MET A 672 21.62 -12.79 -1.89
N GLU A 673 22.21 -13.95 -1.56
CA GLU A 673 21.51 -15.24 -1.64
C GLU A 673 20.41 -15.37 -0.58
N ALA A 674 20.59 -14.76 0.60
CA ALA A 674 19.57 -14.70 1.66
C ALA A 674 18.39 -13.79 1.28
N VAL A 675 18.63 -12.61 0.71
CA VAL A 675 17.55 -11.75 0.20
C VAL A 675 16.81 -12.44 -0.94
N LYS A 676 17.52 -13.10 -1.86
CA LYS A 676 16.94 -13.83 -3.00
C LYS A 676 16.08 -15.05 -2.60
N LYS A 677 16.40 -15.71 -1.48
CA LYS A 677 15.70 -16.92 -0.99
C LYS A 677 14.65 -16.65 0.09
N THR A 678 14.40 -15.39 0.44
CA THR A 678 13.39 -15.00 1.44
C THR A 678 12.34 -14.09 0.80
N GLY A 679 11.11 -14.15 1.29
CA GLY A 679 10.01 -13.33 0.77
C GLY A 679 10.19 -11.85 1.09
N ASP A 680 9.65 -10.98 0.22
CA ASP A 680 9.86 -9.53 0.14
C ASP A 680 10.10 -8.83 1.48
N LEU A 681 9.24 -9.08 2.47
CA LEU A 681 9.30 -8.42 3.78
C LEU A 681 10.51 -8.86 4.61
N VAL A 682 10.83 -10.15 4.62
CA VAL A 682 12.01 -10.66 5.33
C VAL A 682 13.27 -10.29 4.56
N GLY A 683 13.24 -10.37 3.23
CA GLY A 683 14.31 -9.85 2.36
C GLY A 683 14.64 -8.38 2.66
N ALA A 684 13.63 -7.53 2.85
CA ALA A 684 13.83 -6.12 3.22
C ALA A 684 14.47 -5.93 4.62
N VAL A 685 14.10 -6.76 5.61
CA VAL A 685 14.76 -6.76 6.94
C VAL A 685 16.23 -7.19 6.82
N LEU A 686 16.49 -8.26 6.06
CA LEU A 686 17.84 -8.81 5.89
C LEU A 686 18.73 -7.84 5.10
N ALA A 687 18.24 -7.24 4.01
CA ALA A 687 18.94 -6.18 3.29
C ALA A 687 19.28 -5.01 4.22
N HIS A 688 18.30 -4.49 4.98
CA HIS A 688 18.56 -3.37 5.89
C HIS A 688 19.68 -3.66 6.90
N ILE A 689 19.70 -4.86 7.51
CA ILE A 689 20.75 -5.24 8.46
C ILE A 689 22.08 -5.47 7.74
N LEU A 690 22.11 -6.33 6.73
CA LEU A 690 23.36 -6.80 6.11
C LEU A 690 24.04 -5.71 5.28
N ASP A 691 23.30 -4.88 4.56
CA ASP A 691 23.86 -3.69 3.88
C ASP A 691 24.40 -2.68 4.91
N GLY A 692 23.79 -2.62 6.11
CA GLY A 692 24.27 -1.80 7.23
C GLY A 692 25.60 -2.30 7.80
N VAL A 693 25.74 -3.63 7.92
CA VAL A 693 26.96 -4.33 8.34
C VAL A 693 28.10 -4.12 7.34
N ILE A 694 27.78 -4.13 6.03
CA ILE A 694 28.73 -3.94 4.92
C ILE A 694 29.14 -2.47 4.79
N ASN A 695 28.18 -1.55 4.60
CA ASN A 695 28.41 -0.13 4.39
C ASN A 695 27.19 0.71 4.79
N LYS A 696 27.04 0.93 6.10
CA LYS A 696 25.95 1.74 6.70
C LYS A 696 25.74 3.11 6.03
N PRO A 697 26.79 3.93 5.78
CA PRO A 697 26.61 5.22 5.11
C PRO A 697 26.07 5.12 3.68
N LEU A 698 26.54 4.13 2.89
CA LEU A 698 26.03 3.92 1.52
C LEU A 698 24.58 3.43 1.50
N ARG A 699 24.23 2.49 2.38
CA ARG A 699 22.84 2.05 2.57
C ARG A 699 21.93 3.23 2.89
N ASP A 700 22.35 4.07 3.82
CA ASP A 700 21.55 5.23 4.27
C ASP A 700 21.48 6.34 3.20
N ALA A 701 22.52 6.51 2.39
CA ALA A 701 22.49 7.35 1.19
C ALA A 701 21.50 6.81 0.12
N MET A 702 21.48 5.50 -0.11
CA MET A 702 20.52 4.86 -1.02
C MET A 702 19.07 5.02 -0.52
N LEU A 703 18.85 4.89 0.80
CA LEU A 703 17.57 5.17 1.42
C LEU A 703 17.15 6.63 1.23
N LEU A 704 18.04 7.61 1.45
CA LEU A 704 17.72 9.01 1.16
C LEU A 704 17.37 9.20 -0.32
N ASN A 705 18.16 8.65 -1.24
CA ASN A 705 17.88 8.74 -2.67
C ASN A 705 16.49 8.20 -3.02
N HIS A 706 16.10 7.04 -2.48
CA HIS A 706 14.76 6.49 -2.66
C HIS A 706 13.65 7.49 -2.24
N ALA A 707 13.82 8.22 -1.14
CA ALA A 707 12.87 9.26 -0.72
C ALA A 707 12.96 10.58 -1.52
N LEU A 708 14.04 10.79 -2.27
CA LEU A 708 14.23 11.94 -3.17
C LEU A 708 13.70 11.66 -4.60
N ILE A 709 13.72 10.41 -5.07
CA ILE A 709 13.20 10.03 -6.39
C ILE A 709 11.78 9.45 -6.39
N ALA A 710 11.28 8.94 -5.25
CA ALA A 710 9.94 8.34 -5.17
C ALA A 710 8.85 9.27 -5.75
N PRO A 711 7.80 8.77 -6.41
CA PRO A 711 6.78 9.62 -7.03
C PRO A 711 6.13 10.59 -6.04
N ARG A 712 5.84 11.84 -6.45
CA ARG A 712 5.16 12.85 -5.58
C ARG A 712 3.80 12.37 -5.02
N ARG A 713 3.18 11.36 -5.67
CA ARG A 713 1.95 10.69 -5.23
C ARG A 713 2.14 9.71 -4.05
N ASP A 714 3.38 9.35 -3.71
CA ASP A 714 3.65 8.50 -2.55
C ASP A 714 3.55 9.30 -1.25
N THR A 715 2.54 8.95 -0.45
CA THR A 715 2.30 9.54 0.88
C THR A 715 3.38 9.23 1.93
N LEU A 716 4.25 8.24 1.68
CA LEU A 716 5.36 7.90 2.57
C LEU A 716 6.63 8.69 2.26
N ARG A 717 6.85 9.12 1.02
CA ARG A 717 8.03 9.87 0.56
C ARG A 717 8.51 10.93 1.55
N ARG A 718 7.65 11.88 1.91
CA ARG A 718 8.01 12.98 2.83
C ARG A 718 8.28 12.49 4.25
N VAL A 719 7.53 11.49 4.72
CA VAL A 719 7.71 10.92 6.06
C VAL A 719 9.04 10.18 6.18
N LEU A 720 9.42 9.40 5.16
CA LEU A 720 10.71 8.71 5.08
C LEU A 720 11.87 9.70 4.92
N LEU A 721 11.72 10.75 4.11
CA LEU A 721 12.73 11.80 3.99
C LEU A 721 12.99 12.47 5.36
N ILE A 722 11.92 12.87 6.06
CA ILE A 722 12.02 13.50 7.38
C ILE A 722 12.66 12.54 8.39
N SER A 723 12.18 11.29 8.49
CA SER A 723 12.70 10.36 9.50
C SER A 723 14.17 10.04 9.29
N ARG A 724 14.62 9.91 8.03
CA ARG A 724 16.01 9.67 7.66
C ARG A 724 16.91 10.88 7.93
N LEU A 725 16.54 12.08 7.46
CA LEU A 725 17.30 13.30 7.74
C LEU A 725 17.39 13.60 9.26
N VAL A 726 16.26 13.51 9.97
CA VAL A 726 16.23 13.67 11.43
C VAL A 726 17.06 12.58 12.12
N ARG A 727 17.07 11.33 11.64
CA ARG A 727 17.93 10.28 12.22
C ARG A 727 19.42 10.57 12.06
N TYR A 728 19.85 10.98 10.87
CA TYR A 728 21.27 11.09 10.54
C TYR A 728 21.90 12.38 11.08
N HIS A 729 21.18 13.51 11.13
CA HIS A 729 21.76 14.79 11.62
C HIS A 729 22.18 14.75 13.11
N TRP A 730 21.66 13.80 13.90
CA TRP A 730 22.05 13.64 15.30
C TRP A 730 23.53 13.27 15.48
N ASP A 731 24.17 12.71 14.46
CA ASP A 731 25.62 12.44 14.44
C ASP A 731 26.24 13.15 13.23
N SER A 732 27.02 14.20 13.50
CA SER A 732 27.57 15.05 12.44
C SER A 732 28.66 14.35 11.62
N ALA A 733 29.41 13.42 12.22
CA ALA A 733 30.39 12.62 11.49
C ALA A 733 29.67 11.61 10.59
N TYR A 734 28.60 11.00 11.10
CA TYR A 734 27.78 10.08 10.32
C TYR A 734 27.06 10.76 9.14
N MET A 735 26.43 11.93 9.36
CA MET A 735 25.82 12.70 8.27
C MET A 735 26.85 13.08 7.20
N THR A 736 28.08 13.45 7.59
CA THR A 736 29.17 13.72 6.64
C THR A 736 29.51 12.48 5.82
N ALA A 737 29.68 11.31 6.45
CA ALA A 737 29.92 10.05 5.74
C ALA A 737 28.76 9.63 4.81
N VAL A 738 27.51 9.94 5.17
CA VAL A 738 26.33 9.72 4.30
C VAL A 738 26.35 10.66 3.09
N LYS A 739 26.71 11.95 3.25
CA LYS A 739 26.89 12.90 2.13
C LYS A 739 28.01 12.43 1.19
N GLU A 740 29.16 12.02 1.72
CA GLU A 740 30.28 11.48 0.95
C GLU A 740 29.89 10.22 0.17
N ALA A 741 29.19 9.28 0.81
CA ALA A 741 28.71 8.07 0.15
C ALA A 741 27.65 8.36 -0.92
N TYR A 742 26.77 9.34 -0.70
CA TYR A 742 25.79 9.80 -1.69
C TYR A 742 26.48 10.43 -2.90
N CYS A 743 27.40 11.38 -2.68
CA CYS A 743 28.17 12.03 -3.72
C CYS A 743 28.99 11.03 -4.55
N LYS A 744 29.63 10.05 -3.89
CA LYS A 744 30.39 9.00 -4.59
C LYS A 744 29.49 8.04 -5.39
N ARG A 745 28.23 7.84 -5.00
CA ARG A 745 27.33 6.88 -5.65
C ARG A 745 26.50 7.48 -6.79
N TYR A 746 26.17 8.76 -6.68
CA TYR A 746 25.22 9.46 -7.56
C TYR A 746 25.81 10.68 -8.27
N GLU A 747 27.07 11.05 -8.00
CA GLU A 747 27.77 12.19 -8.60
C GLU A 747 27.08 13.55 -8.35
N LYS A 748 26.33 13.64 -7.26
CA LYS A 748 25.58 14.83 -6.82
C LYS A 748 25.74 15.07 -5.34
N ASP A 749 25.71 16.33 -4.90
CA ASP A 749 25.64 16.62 -3.47
C ASP A 749 24.22 16.37 -2.91
N LEU A 750 24.16 15.72 -1.74
CA LEU A 750 22.91 15.35 -1.09
C LEU A 750 22.10 16.57 -0.61
N GLN A 751 22.75 17.63 -0.15
CA GLN A 751 22.06 18.83 0.32
C GLN A 751 21.41 19.57 -0.85
N GLU A 752 22.09 19.63 -2.01
CA GLU A 752 21.52 20.16 -3.25
C GLU A 752 20.31 19.34 -3.74
N GLU A 753 20.41 18.01 -3.79
CA GLU A 753 19.27 17.17 -4.17
C GLU A 753 18.11 17.27 -3.16
N VAL A 754 18.38 17.47 -1.87
CA VAL A 754 17.34 17.73 -0.85
C VAL A 754 16.66 19.07 -1.09
N ARG A 755 17.44 20.14 -1.33
CA ARG A 755 16.94 21.48 -1.66
C ARG A 755 16.04 21.44 -2.88
N ASP A 756 16.48 20.81 -3.96
CA ASP A 756 15.77 20.80 -5.25
C ASP A 756 14.55 19.85 -5.24
N ALA A 757 14.56 18.81 -4.40
CA ALA A 757 13.43 17.89 -4.18
C ALA A 757 12.37 18.40 -3.18
N THR A 758 12.63 19.51 -2.49
CA THR A 758 11.75 20.12 -1.47
C THR A 758 11.49 21.59 -1.79
N THR A 759 10.57 22.25 -1.07
CA THR A 759 10.20 23.65 -1.33
C THR A 759 9.70 24.33 -0.06
N GLY A 760 9.80 25.67 -0.02
CA GLY A 760 9.32 26.51 1.08
C GLY A 760 10.03 26.24 2.41
N SER A 761 9.40 26.66 3.51
CA SER A 761 9.91 26.50 4.87
C SER A 761 10.26 25.04 5.22
N PHE A 762 9.46 24.07 4.76
CA PHE A 762 9.77 22.65 4.89
C PHE A 762 11.09 22.26 4.20
N GLY A 763 11.33 22.77 2.99
CA GLY A 763 12.55 22.48 2.25
C GLY A 763 13.80 23.08 2.89
N ALA A 764 13.72 24.35 3.32
CA ALA A 764 14.79 25.01 4.06
C ALA A 764 15.15 24.26 5.35
N PHE A 765 14.15 23.74 6.08
CA PHE A 765 14.39 22.88 7.25
C PHE A 765 15.12 21.58 6.89
N CYS A 766 14.71 20.91 5.81
CA CYS A 766 15.37 19.68 5.35
C CYS A 766 16.81 19.93 4.86
N GLU A 767 17.06 21.04 4.18
CA GLU A 767 18.40 21.46 3.77
C GLU A 767 19.30 21.74 4.99
N ALA A 768 18.79 22.46 5.99
CA ALA A 768 19.51 22.75 7.23
C ALA A 768 19.89 21.47 8.03
N LEU A 769 19.06 20.41 7.99
CA LEU A 769 19.42 19.11 8.57
C LEU A 769 20.60 18.42 7.86
N CYS A 770 20.90 18.79 6.61
CA CYS A 770 22.03 18.25 5.84
C CYS A 770 23.35 19.01 6.07
N VAL A 771 23.36 20.04 6.91
CA VAL A 771 24.56 20.81 7.25
C VAL A 771 25.26 20.13 8.45
N PRO A 772 26.53 19.67 8.31
CA PRO A 772 27.27 19.12 9.43
C PRO A 772 27.45 20.18 10.53
N ARG A 773 27.06 19.86 11.77
CA ARG A 773 27.24 20.74 12.91
C ARG A 773 28.73 20.85 13.22
N VAL A 774 29.25 22.08 13.27
CA VAL A 774 30.62 22.34 13.73
C VAL A 774 30.76 21.86 15.18
N PRO A 775 31.72 20.98 15.51
CA PRO A 775 31.86 20.47 16.88
C PRO A 775 32.16 21.58 17.89
N ASP A 776 31.56 21.52 19.08
CA ASP A 776 31.72 22.52 20.15
C ASP A 776 33.18 22.80 20.54
N HIS A 777 34.08 21.83 20.34
CA HIS A 777 35.51 22.00 20.61
C HIS A 777 36.22 22.93 19.60
N VAL A 778 35.71 23.07 18.38
CA VAL A 778 36.23 24.03 17.38
C VAL A 778 35.74 25.45 17.67
N ALA A 779 34.51 25.60 18.19
CA ALA A 779 33.95 26.90 18.58
C ALA A 779 34.74 27.56 19.71
N ARG A 780 35.25 26.79 20.67
CA ARG A 780 36.14 27.28 21.75
C ARG A 780 37.52 27.75 21.26
N GLY A 781 37.93 27.35 20.05
CA GLY A 781 39.23 27.70 19.45
C GLY A 781 39.23 28.94 18.55
N ARG A 782 38.07 29.54 18.25
CA ARG A 782 37.96 30.71 17.36
C ARG A 782 37.60 32.02 18.07
N SER A 783 37.49 32.03 19.40
CA SER A 783 37.17 33.22 20.17
C SER A 783 38.39 33.99 20.69
N HIS A 784 39.50 34.09 19.94
CA HIS A 784 40.56 35.11 20.13
C HIS A 784 41.40 35.27 18.84
N ASN A 785 41.25 36.44 18.19
CA ASN A 785 42.11 37.10 17.18
C ASN A 785 41.37 37.55 15.91
N GLN A 786 40.55 38.60 16.05
CA GLN A 786 40.28 39.55 14.96
C GLN A 786 39.68 40.86 15.51
N THR A 787 40.50 41.65 16.20
CA THR A 787 40.33 43.11 16.31
C THR A 787 41.70 43.77 16.26
N GLY A 788 41.84 44.83 15.47
CA GLY A 788 43.05 45.64 15.41
C GLY A 788 43.98 45.33 14.24
N GLU A 789 43.64 45.85 13.05
CA GLU A 789 44.52 46.86 12.42
C GLU A 789 43.71 47.71 11.44
N SER A 790 43.75 49.03 11.65
CA SER A 790 43.15 50.01 10.74
C SER A 790 44.25 50.94 10.26
N ARG A 791 44.57 50.87 8.96
CA ARG A 791 45.05 52.01 8.16
C ARG A 791 44.99 51.73 6.67
#